data_AF-A0A8T0PRJ7-F1
#
_entry.id   AF-A0A8T0PRJ7-F1
#
_cell.length_a   1.000
_cell.length_b   1.000
_cell.length_c   1.000
_cell.angle_alpha   90.00
_cell.angle_beta   90.00
_cell.angle_gamma   90.00
#
_symmetry.space_group_name_H-M   'P 1'
#
loop_
_entity.id
_entity.type
_entity.pdbx_description
1 polymer ?
#
loop_
_entity_poly.entity_id
_entity_poly.type
_entity_poly.pdbx_seq_one_letter_code
_entity_poly.pdbx_strand_id
1 'polypeptide(L)'
;MTTPEERLATLRGAADECDGGGDDDELLRLLLLDDENPHPVCLACFEPSDAMPVAQCVGTAIRARAAARAGCRVRIVVADTLALLSGKMDGGDWARVRDAARRNVGELEAALKALGVGVGGGGSGEVEFLSSSDEILRRRAAEYWGPLVMDVAQKFSVQRVLLGRDETKLTAGQFLSTIMQCADVFFFQADICHMAMDQREMNLLARDYCDASGRDKKPVILSYNMLPDLKKGQKINNDQSSAIFMGDDKSKVNNKIKTAFCPPAIVDGNPCLEYIKCIIFPWFGRFDVLRAEANGGNKTYNQMQDVFVDYCDGALHPADVKNNLSKAINEILQAVRDQKLHFKSNNDAEVLVDTVKSTQLSSTENLPSSMPMMTAEERFKILQGIAEECTEEAELRWLLQEKPNPICYDGFEPSGRMHIAQGVGKAISINKMLKARCRVKIWIADWFAMLNNKMGGDLNKIRTVGSYMIEIWKVLGMNVDGVEFLWASEEIEKRGDEYWSLVMDISQKRNFKRIVRCSQIMGRRDTDALTAAQIMYPLMQCADIFFLKVDICQMGMDQRKVNVLAREYCNAIRRNNKPIILSHHILPGIKEGQQKMSKSDPSSAIFMEDDESQVNSKIAQAFCPQKITEGNPCLEYIKYIVFPWFERFDLLHKDADGGSKTYNRIEELFEDYASGALHPDDVKPALAKAINQILQPVRDHFSNNPDAKVLLETVKAYRVTN
;
A
#
# COMPACT_ATOMS: atom_id res chain seq x y z
N MET A 1 2.03 11.32 44.98
CA MET A 1 2.34 11.10 43.55
C MET A 1 3.76 10.59 43.48
N THR A 2 4.03 9.59 42.64
CA THR A 2 5.41 9.16 42.33
C THR A 2 6.17 10.32 41.69
N THR A 3 7.45 10.48 42.04
CA THR A 3 8.28 11.54 41.43
C THR A 3 8.57 11.21 39.96
N PRO A 4 8.90 12.19 39.11
CA PRO A 4 9.34 11.93 37.74
C PRO A 4 10.48 10.91 37.65
N GLU A 5 11.42 10.92 38.60
CA GLU A 5 12.54 9.98 38.68
C GLU A 5 12.08 8.55 39.01
N GLU A 6 11.11 8.38 39.91
CA GLU A 6 10.51 7.08 40.21
C GLU A 6 9.74 6.51 39.01
N ARG A 7 9.05 7.38 38.25
CA ARG A 7 8.35 7.00 37.01
C ARG A 7 9.34 6.59 35.93
N LEU A 8 10.43 7.35 35.77
CA LEU A 8 11.51 7.03 34.84
C LEU A 8 12.14 5.68 35.19
N ALA A 9 12.48 5.45 36.46
CA ALA A 9 13.03 4.18 36.93
C ALA A 9 12.07 3.01 36.67
N THR A 10 10.75 3.23 36.84
CA THR A 10 9.72 2.22 36.56
C THR A 10 9.69 1.83 35.07
N LEU A 11 9.74 2.81 34.16
CA LEU A 11 9.75 2.55 32.72
C LEU A 11 11.07 1.95 32.24
N ARG A 12 12.21 2.46 32.72
CA ARG A 12 13.54 1.92 32.38
C ARG A 12 13.72 0.49 32.90
N GLY A 13 13.13 0.15 34.03
CA GLY A 13 13.11 -1.24 34.52
C GLY A 13 12.34 -2.22 33.61
N ALA A 14 11.53 -1.72 32.67
CA ALA A 14 10.75 -2.51 31.73
C ALA A 14 11.30 -2.47 30.28
N ALA A 15 12.46 -1.86 30.05
CA ALA A 15 13.13 -1.74 28.76
C ALA A 15 14.63 -2.05 28.89
N ASP A 16 15.25 -2.46 27.79
CA ASP A 16 16.69 -2.70 27.71
C ASP A 16 17.42 -1.52 27.05
N GLU A 17 16.78 -0.87 26.07
CA GLU A 17 17.32 0.31 25.37
C GLU A 17 16.29 1.45 25.32
N CYS A 18 16.79 2.68 25.21
CA CYS A 18 15.99 3.90 25.10
C CYS A 18 16.63 4.84 24.06
N ASP A 19 15.87 5.19 23.02
CA ASP A 19 16.29 6.12 21.96
C ASP A 19 15.50 7.43 22.04
N GLY A 20 15.89 8.28 23.00
CA GLY A 20 15.28 9.59 23.28
C GLY A 20 16.31 10.71 23.46
N GLY A 21 17.42 10.67 22.72
CA GLY A 21 18.59 11.53 22.95
C GLY A 21 19.54 10.97 24.02
N GLY A 22 20.74 11.55 24.13
CA GLY A 22 21.68 11.19 25.20
C GLY A 22 21.09 11.49 26.57
N ASP A 23 21.37 10.63 27.55
CA ASP A 23 20.98 10.73 28.97
C ASP A 23 19.48 10.64 29.32
N ASP A 24 18.62 10.04 28.47
CA ASP A 24 17.17 9.85 28.72
C ASP A 24 16.37 11.18 28.88
N ASP A 25 16.94 12.29 28.41
CA ASP A 25 16.40 13.65 28.55
C ASP A 25 14.97 13.81 27.95
N GLU A 26 14.69 13.23 26.78
CA GLU A 26 13.35 13.31 26.18
C GLU A 26 12.31 12.51 26.99
N LEU A 27 12.68 11.34 27.51
CA LEU A 27 11.79 10.50 28.30
C LEU A 27 11.46 11.14 29.64
N LEU A 28 12.47 11.68 30.32
CA LEU A 28 12.26 12.40 31.58
C LEU A 28 11.34 13.61 31.38
N ARG A 29 11.52 14.38 30.31
CA ARG A 29 10.64 15.51 29.97
C ARG A 29 9.19 15.09 29.79
N LEU A 30 8.93 13.99 29.08
CA LEU A 30 7.57 13.44 28.95
C LEU A 30 6.96 13.07 30.32
N LEU A 31 7.77 12.58 31.26
CA LEU A 31 7.31 12.12 32.57
C LEU A 31 7.18 13.22 33.63
N LEU A 32 7.53 14.46 33.29
CA LEU A 32 7.20 15.64 34.10
C LEU A 32 5.69 15.86 34.20
N LEU A 33 4.92 15.36 33.22
CA LEU A 33 3.45 15.48 33.12
C LEU A 33 2.99 16.94 33.28
N ASP A 34 3.33 17.77 32.29
CA ASP A 34 2.87 19.16 32.25
C ASP A 34 1.39 19.28 31.84
N ASP A 35 0.85 20.50 31.91
CA ASP A 35 -0.54 20.78 31.55
C ASP A 35 -0.86 20.48 30.07
N GLU A 36 0.15 20.44 29.18
CA GLU A 36 -0.03 20.14 27.76
C GLU A 36 -0.08 18.63 27.48
N ASN A 37 0.66 17.81 28.22
CA ASN A 37 0.63 16.35 28.13
C ASN A 37 0.57 15.70 29.53
N PRO A 38 -0.61 15.73 30.19
CA PRO A 38 -0.75 15.18 31.53
C PRO A 38 -0.61 13.65 31.57
N HIS A 39 -0.78 12.96 30.42
CA HIS A 39 -0.71 11.50 30.29
C HIS A 39 -0.11 11.08 28.94
N PRO A 40 1.23 10.97 28.82
CA PRO A 40 1.90 10.51 27.62
C PRO A 40 1.36 9.16 27.15
N VAL A 41 1.22 8.99 25.84
CA VAL A 41 0.72 7.76 25.24
C VAL A 41 1.88 6.78 25.04
N CYS A 42 1.84 5.68 25.78
CA CYS A 42 2.70 4.53 25.57
C CYS A 42 2.01 3.52 24.65
N LEU A 43 2.56 3.35 23.45
CA LEU A 43 2.07 2.44 22.43
C LEU A 43 2.78 1.09 22.56
N ALA A 44 1.99 0.04 22.73
CA ALA A 44 2.39 -1.35 22.61
C ALA A 44 1.69 -1.98 21.38
N CYS A 45 2.29 -2.99 20.77
CA CYS A 45 1.75 -3.62 19.56
C CYS A 45 2.04 -5.12 19.58
N PHE A 46 1.08 -5.93 19.15
CA PHE A 46 1.32 -7.35 18.93
C PHE A 46 0.58 -7.87 17.72
N GLU A 47 1.25 -8.71 16.94
CA GLU A 47 0.62 -9.49 15.89
C GLU A 47 -0.11 -10.70 16.50
N PRO A 48 -1.39 -10.93 16.15
CA PRO A 48 -2.12 -12.13 16.56
C PRO A 48 -1.44 -13.44 16.12
N SER A 49 -1.68 -14.49 16.88
CA SER A 49 -1.16 -15.84 16.64
C SER A 49 -2.15 -16.89 17.13
N ASP A 50 -2.13 -18.10 16.56
CA ASP A 50 -3.08 -19.16 16.97
C ASP A 50 -2.92 -19.59 18.44
N ALA A 51 -1.70 -19.47 18.96
CA ALA A 51 -1.35 -19.71 20.34
C ALA A 51 -0.39 -18.61 20.80
N MET A 52 -0.81 -17.81 21.78
CA MET A 52 0.02 -16.74 22.33
C MET A 52 1.03 -17.32 23.33
N PRO A 53 2.34 -17.07 23.16
CA PRO A 53 3.34 -17.43 24.16
C PRO A 53 3.13 -16.64 25.46
N VAL A 54 3.44 -17.26 26.61
CA VAL A 54 3.47 -16.58 27.92
C VAL A 54 4.39 -15.36 27.88
N ALA A 55 5.55 -15.49 27.24
CA ALA A 55 6.50 -14.40 27.04
C ALA A 55 5.87 -13.18 26.34
N GLN A 56 4.99 -13.41 25.36
CA GLN A 56 4.31 -12.33 24.64
C GLN A 56 3.16 -11.77 25.47
N CYS A 57 2.27 -12.63 25.98
CA CYS A 57 1.08 -12.20 26.72
C CYS A 57 1.46 -11.55 28.06
N VAL A 58 2.08 -12.31 28.96
CA VAL A 58 2.43 -11.86 30.31
C VAL A 58 3.50 -10.77 30.26
N GLY A 59 4.48 -10.90 29.37
CA GLY A 59 5.49 -9.86 29.17
C GLY A 59 4.88 -8.52 28.74
N THR A 60 3.94 -8.52 27.80
CA THR A 60 3.22 -7.29 27.40
C THR A 60 2.41 -6.72 28.56
N ALA A 61 1.72 -7.57 29.33
CA ALA A 61 0.95 -7.13 30.49
C ALA A 61 1.82 -6.47 31.58
N ILE A 62 3.01 -7.02 31.85
CA ILE A 62 3.98 -6.47 32.79
C ILE A 62 4.46 -5.08 32.35
N ARG A 63 4.79 -4.92 31.06
CA ARG A 63 5.25 -3.65 30.48
C ARG A 63 4.16 -2.60 30.46
N ALA A 64 2.94 -2.98 30.07
CA ALA A 64 1.77 -2.14 30.15
C ALA A 64 1.50 -1.66 31.59
N ARG A 65 1.64 -2.54 32.59
CA ARG A 65 1.56 -2.13 34.00
C ARG A 65 2.64 -1.13 34.39
N ALA A 66 3.88 -1.33 33.93
CA ALA A 66 4.98 -0.39 34.21
C ALA A 66 4.68 0.99 33.63
N ALA A 67 4.22 1.07 32.38
CA ALA A 67 3.81 2.32 31.75
C ALA A 67 2.62 2.97 32.45
N ALA A 68 1.59 2.20 32.80
CA ALA A 68 0.44 2.69 33.55
C ALA A 68 0.84 3.27 34.93
N ARG A 69 1.76 2.60 35.65
CA ARG A 69 2.30 3.10 36.93
C ARG A 69 3.18 4.34 36.78
N ALA A 70 3.81 4.52 35.63
CA ALA A 70 4.56 5.72 35.29
C ALA A 70 3.65 6.91 34.91
N GLY A 71 2.33 6.73 34.90
CA GLY A 71 1.35 7.79 34.59
C GLY A 71 0.99 7.90 33.10
N CYS A 72 1.43 6.95 32.27
CA CYS A 72 1.11 6.92 30.85
C CYS A 72 -0.31 6.40 30.60
N ARG A 73 -0.94 6.87 29.51
CA ARG A 73 -2.05 6.16 28.87
C ARG A 73 -1.48 5.04 28.02
N VAL A 74 -1.97 3.81 28.17
CA VAL A 74 -1.43 2.66 27.44
C VAL A 74 -2.37 2.24 26.33
N ARG A 75 -1.87 2.23 25.09
CA ARG A 75 -2.59 1.72 23.92
C ARG A 75 -1.93 0.44 23.44
N ILE A 76 -2.67 -0.65 23.40
CA ILE A 76 -2.21 -1.92 22.84
C ILE A 76 -2.90 -2.13 21.50
N VAL A 77 -2.13 -2.00 20.42
CA VAL A 77 -2.61 -2.25 19.06
C VAL A 77 -2.52 -3.74 18.76
N VAL A 78 -3.66 -4.31 18.43
CA VAL A 78 -3.80 -5.65 17.89
C VAL A 78 -3.56 -5.56 16.38
N ALA A 79 -2.35 -5.89 15.97
CA ALA A 79 -1.86 -5.70 14.61
C ALA A 79 -2.30 -6.83 13.67
N ASP A 80 -3.61 -6.98 13.51
CA ASP A 80 -4.23 -7.92 12.57
C ASP A 80 -3.88 -7.62 11.10
N THR A 81 -3.75 -6.36 10.71
CA THR A 81 -3.30 -5.98 9.35
C THR A 81 -1.83 -6.31 9.11
N LEU A 82 -0.96 -6.11 10.09
CA LEU A 82 0.47 -6.47 9.97
C LEU A 82 0.65 -8.00 9.97
N ALA A 83 -0.13 -8.73 10.76
CA ALA A 83 -0.13 -10.20 10.75
C ALA A 83 -0.55 -10.76 9.38
N LEU A 84 -1.52 -10.10 8.71
CA LEU A 84 -1.88 -10.42 7.33
C LEU A 84 -0.69 -10.23 6.39
N LEU A 85 -0.05 -9.06 6.43
CA LEU A 85 1.05 -8.68 5.54
C LEU A 85 2.33 -9.49 5.78
N SER A 86 2.57 -9.92 7.02
CA SER A 86 3.70 -10.80 7.37
C SER A 86 3.47 -12.26 6.97
N GLY A 87 2.28 -12.60 6.47
CA GLY A 87 1.95 -13.94 5.95
C GLY A 87 1.67 -14.98 7.04
N LYS A 88 1.39 -14.54 8.28
CA LYS A 88 1.00 -15.44 9.37
C LYS A 88 -0.32 -16.14 9.10
N MET A 89 -0.58 -17.24 9.81
CA MET A 89 -1.86 -17.98 9.79
C MET A 89 -2.31 -18.34 8.35
N ASP A 90 -1.52 -19.21 7.72
CA ASP A 90 -1.77 -19.77 6.38
C ASP A 90 -1.84 -18.74 5.24
N GLY A 91 -0.90 -17.79 5.24
CA GLY A 91 -0.85 -16.76 4.21
C GLY A 91 -1.93 -15.71 4.40
N GLY A 92 -2.17 -15.29 5.65
CA GLY A 92 -3.05 -14.17 6.00
C GLY A 92 -4.52 -14.45 5.72
N ASP A 93 -5.06 -15.55 6.25
CA ASP A 93 -6.51 -15.71 6.28
C ASP A 93 -7.13 -14.72 7.27
N TRP A 94 -7.88 -13.73 6.76
CA TRP A 94 -8.55 -12.71 7.57
C TRP A 94 -9.44 -13.28 8.68
N ALA A 95 -10.16 -14.38 8.42
CA ALA A 95 -11.05 -14.98 9.41
C ALA A 95 -10.23 -15.54 10.57
N ARG A 96 -9.19 -16.31 10.24
CA ARG A 96 -8.28 -16.90 11.24
C ARG A 96 -7.50 -15.83 12.02
N VAL A 97 -7.03 -14.79 11.33
CA VAL A 97 -6.35 -13.64 11.96
C VAL A 97 -7.26 -12.96 12.98
N ARG A 98 -8.52 -12.69 12.63
CA ARG A 98 -9.50 -12.06 13.53
C ARG A 98 -9.88 -12.97 14.70
N ASP A 99 -9.97 -14.28 14.47
CA ASP A 99 -10.23 -15.24 15.55
C ASP A 99 -9.08 -15.34 16.54
N ALA A 100 -7.84 -15.36 16.04
CA ALA A 100 -6.64 -15.28 16.86
C ALA A 100 -6.58 -13.94 17.63
N ALA A 101 -6.88 -12.82 16.97
CA ALA A 101 -6.91 -11.49 17.59
C ALA A 101 -7.85 -11.45 18.79
N ARG A 102 -9.11 -11.91 18.63
CA ARG A 102 -10.10 -11.96 19.71
C ARG A 102 -9.64 -12.82 20.88
N ARG A 103 -9.08 -14.02 20.60
CA ARG A 103 -8.58 -14.91 21.65
C ARG A 103 -7.41 -14.31 22.41
N ASN A 104 -6.44 -13.74 21.70
CA ASN A 104 -5.22 -13.16 22.28
C ASN A 104 -5.53 -11.91 23.11
N VAL A 105 -6.45 -11.04 22.66
CA VAL A 105 -6.93 -9.91 23.48
C VAL A 105 -7.53 -10.40 24.80
N GLY A 106 -8.39 -11.42 24.77
CA GLY A 106 -8.96 -11.98 25.99
C GLY A 106 -7.92 -12.64 26.92
N GLU A 107 -6.79 -13.14 26.40
CA GLU A 107 -5.66 -13.61 27.21
C GLU A 107 -4.92 -12.46 27.89
N LEU A 108 -4.65 -11.42 27.12
CA LEU A 108 -3.89 -10.26 27.59
C LEU A 108 -4.71 -9.42 28.58
N GLU A 109 -6.00 -9.22 28.33
CA GLU A 109 -6.91 -8.55 29.26
C GLU A 109 -6.97 -9.28 30.62
N ALA A 110 -7.07 -10.61 30.60
CA ALA A 110 -7.07 -11.41 31.81
C ALA A 110 -5.72 -11.33 32.57
N ALA A 111 -4.60 -11.28 31.86
CA ALA A 111 -3.28 -11.06 32.47
C ALA A 111 -3.14 -9.66 33.09
N LEU A 112 -3.64 -8.62 32.43
CA LEU A 112 -3.68 -7.25 32.96
C LEU A 112 -4.51 -7.15 34.24
N LYS A 113 -5.71 -7.76 34.25
CA LYS A 113 -6.58 -7.80 35.44
C LYS A 113 -5.93 -8.55 36.60
N ALA A 114 -5.29 -9.69 36.33
CA ALA A 114 -4.55 -10.44 37.34
C ALA A 114 -3.38 -9.63 37.95
N LEU A 115 -2.82 -8.69 37.17
CA LEU A 115 -1.79 -7.75 37.60
C LEU A 115 -2.35 -6.47 38.26
N GLY A 116 -3.67 -6.35 38.39
CA GLY A 116 -4.35 -5.19 38.96
C GLY A 116 -4.38 -3.96 38.04
N VAL A 117 -4.29 -4.15 36.73
CA VAL A 117 -4.36 -3.06 35.73
C VAL A 117 -5.78 -2.94 35.18
N GLY A 118 -6.32 -1.71 35.18
CA GLY A 118 -7.63 -1.39 34.61
C GLY A 118 -7.62 -1.45 33.08
N VAL A 119 -8.76 -1.85 32.50
CA VAL A 119 -8.95 -1.95 31.04
C VAL A 119 -10.27 -1.26 30.67
N GLY A 120 -10.24 -0.40 29.64
CA GLY A 120 -11.46 0.05 28.94
C GLY A 120 -12.07 1.41 29.29
N GLY A 121 -11.44 2.28 30.10
CA GLY A 121 -11.99 3.61 30.44
C GLY A 121 -11.19 4.81 29.90
N GLY A 122 -10.13 4.60 29.10
CA GLY A 122 -9.37 5.67 28.43
C GLY A 122 -8.64 6.65 29.36
N GLY A 123 -8.71 6.43 30.68
CA GLY A 123 -8.12 7.25 31.72
C GLY A 123 -6.64 6.95 31.97
N SER A 124 -6.01 7.77 32.79
CA SER A 124 -4.63 7.55 33.24
C SER A 124 -4.51 6.23 34.01
N GLY A 125 -3.53 5.40 33.67
CA GLY A 125 -3.31 4.11 34.35
C GLY A 125 -4.20 2.96 33.86
N GLU A 126 -4.99 3.18 32.81
CA GLU A 126 -5.77 2.14 32.14
C GLU A 126 -5.18 1.78 30.77
N VAL A 127 -5.50 0.56 30.34
CA VAL A 127 -5.11 0.01 29.04
C VAL A 127 -6.29 0.04 28.08
N GLU A 128 -6.05 0.55 26.88
CA GLU A 128 -6.96 0.54 25.74
C GLU A 128 -6.48 -0.47 24.69
N PHE A 129 -7.37 -1.32 24.19
CA PHE A 129 -7.09 -2.22 23.07
C PHE A 129 -7.66 -1.63 21.78
N LEU A 130 -6.86 -1.61 20.72
CA LEU A 130 -7.23 -1.10 19.41
C LEU A 130 -6.99 -2.17 18.34
N SER A 131 -7.99 -2.54 17.54
CA SER A 131 -7.76 -3.37 16.35
C SER A 131 -7.24 -2.50 15.22
N SER A 132 -6.09 -2.87 14.64
CA SER A 132 -5.54 -2.09 13.53
C SER A 132 -6.49 -2.08 12.33
N SER A 133 -7.12 -3.21 11.99
CA SER A 133 -8.05 -3.30 10.85
C SER A 133 -9.33 -2.50 11.06
N ASP A 134 -9.87 -2.45 12.28
CA ASP A 134 -11.05 -1.62 12.56
C ASP A 134 -10.73 -0.13 12.48
N GLU A 135 -9.57 0.28 12.98
CA GLU A 135 -9.17 1.69 13.00
C GLU A 135 -8.77 2.20 11.61
N ILE A 136 -7.87 1.49 10.91
CA ILE A 136 -7.25 2.00 9.67
C ILE A 136 -8.02 1.65 8.40
N LEU A 137 -8.98 0.72 8.45
CA LEU A 137 -9.83 0.39 7.30
C LEU A 137 -11.25 0.89 7.47
N ARG A 138 -11.85 0.75 8.66
CA ARG A 138 -13.29 1.03 8.82
C ARG A 138 -13.58 2.41 9.40
N ARG A 139 -12.90 2.78 10.49
CA ARG A 139 -13.25 3.99 11.24
C ARG A 139 -12.61 5.25 10.66
N ARG A 140 -11.31 5.19 10.39
CA ARG A 140 -10.49 6.38 10.08
C ARG A 140 -9.56 6.16 8.89
N ALA A 141 -10.02 5.40 7.89
CA ALA A 141 -9.23 5.10 6.68
C ALA A 141 -8.80 6.36 5.92
N ALA A 142 -9.67 7.38 5.86
CA ALA A 142 -9.37 8.65 5.21
C ALA A 142 -8.25 9.44 5.92
N GLU A 143 -8.08 9.27 7.23
CA GLU A 143 -7.00 9.91 7.99
C GLU A 143 -5.67 9.16 7.85
N TYR A 144 -5.74 7.84 7.67
CA TYR A 144 -4.57 6.97 7.71
C TYR A 144 -3.83 6.87 6.38
N TRP A 145 -4.53 6.54 5.28
CA TRP A 145 -3.83 6.12 4.07
C TRP A 145 -3.26 7.28 3.25
N GLY A 146 -4.14 8.16 2.75
CA GLY A 146 -3.74 9.30 1.92
C GLY A 146 -2.87 10.30 2.69
N PRO A 147 -3.31 10.80 3.85
CA PRO A 147 -2.58 11.83 4.59
C PRO A 147 -1.29 11.36 5.26
N LEU A 148 -1.19 10.07 5.63
CA LEU A 148 -0.09 9.58 6.47
C LEU A 148 0.74 8.49 5.81
N VAL A 149 0.15 7.35 5.44
CA VAL A 149 0.91 6.24 4.82
C VAL A 149 1.59 6.68 3.52
N MET A 150 0.87 7.39 2.65
CA MET A 150 1.45 7.89 1.40
C MET A 150 2.53 8.95 1.65
N ASP A 151 2.35 9.84 2.62
CA ASP A 151 3.36 10.86 2.95
C ASP A 151 4.64 10.21 3.48
N VAL A 152 4.53 9.27 4.43
CA VAL A 152 5.67 8.44 4.89
C VAL A 152 6.37 7.77 3.71
N ALA A 153 5.60 7.18 2.79
CA ALA A 153 6.15 6.51 1.62
C ALA A 153 6.88 7.47 0.65
N GLN A 154 6.46 8.73 0.57
CA GLN A 154 7.13 9.75 -0.24
C GLN A 154 8.45 10.24 0.36
N LYS A 155 8.56 10.29 1.70
CA LYS A 155 9.77 10.78 2.38
C LYS A 155 10.96 9.83 2.30
N PHE A 156 10.71 8.54 2.08
CA PHE A 156 11.75 7.53 2.16
C PHE A 156 12.07 6.85 0.84
N SER A 157 13.37 6.58 0.64
CA SER A 157 13.83 5.70 -0.42
C SER A 157 13.44 4.25 -0.13
N VAL A 158 13.36 3.44 -1.18
CA VAL A 158 13.18 1.98 -1.05
C VAL A 158 14.19 1.37 -0.08
N GLN A 159 15.47 1.74 -0.19
CA GLN A 159 16.53 1.16 0.64
C GLN A 159 16.37 1.48 2.13
N ARG A 160 15.90 2.69 2.47
CA ARG A 160 15.64 3.06 3.86
C ARG A 160 14.51 2.23 4.48
N VAL A 161 13.46 1.92 3.70
CA VAL A 161 12.31 1.10 4.13
C VAL A 161 12.63 -0.40 4.16
N LEU A 162 13.61 -0.86 3.36
CA LEU A 162 14.06 -2.24 3.42
C LEU A 162 14.73 -2.60 4.74
N LEU A 163 15.34 -1.64 5.44
CA LEU A 163 16.04 -1.87 6.73
C LEU A 163 17.10 -2.98 6.64
N GLY A 164 17.83 -3.03 5.51
CA GLY A 164 18.83 -4.06 5.25
C GLY A 164 18.26 -5.46 4.93
N ARG A 165 16.93 -5.63 4.85
CA ARG A 165 16.32 -6.91 4.44
C ARG A 165 16.62 -7.23 2.98
N ASP A 166 16.81 -8.52 2.71
CA ASP A 166 17.05 -9.05 1.37
C ASP A 166 15.79 -8.92 0.49
N GLU A 167 15.83 -7.98 -0.45
CA GLU A 167 14.75 -7.69 -1.41
C GLU A 167 14.33 -8.89 -2.28
N THR A 168 15.17 -9.93 -2.39
CA THR A 168 14.84 -11.14 -3.17
C THR A 168 13.94 -12.11 -2.41
N LYS A 169 13.90 -12.01 -1.08
CA LYS A 169 13.13 -12.88 -0.18
C LYS A 169 11.88 -12.21 0.38
N LEU A 170 11.73 -10.92 0.16
CA LEU A 170 10.67 -10.09 0.71
C LEU A 170 9.40 -10.14 -0.16
N THR A 171 8.23 -10.24 0.46
CA THR A 171 6.96 -9.92 -0.22
C THR A 171 6.76 -8.40 -0.27
N ALA A 172 5.95 -7.92 -1.21
CA ALA A 172 5.59 -6.50 -1.23
C ALA A 172 4.75 -6.11 0.01
N GLY A 173 4.04 -7.07 0.62
CA GLY A 173 3.33 -6.87 1.87
C GLY A 173 4.25 -6.60 3.06
N GLN A 174 5.37 -7.33 3.17
CA GLN A 174 6.37 -7.08 4.21
C GLN A 174 7.14 -5.75 4.02
N PHE A 175 7.17 -5.24 2.78
CA PHE A 175 7.66 -3.88 2.51
C PHE A 175 6.62 -2.83 2.95
N LEU A 176 5.36 -3.01 2.55
CA LEU A 176 4.25 -2.13 2.91
C LEU A 176 4.05 -2.06 4.43
N SER A 177 4.20 -3.17 5.15
CA SER A 177 4.04 -3.23 6.60
C SER A 177 5.03 -2.33 7.34
N THR A 178 6.21 -2.05 6.77
CA THR A 178 7.18 -1.12 7.36
C THR A 178 6.76 0.33 7.25
N ILE A 179 6.16 0.70 6.11
CA ILE A 179 5.58 2.03 5.92
C ILE A 179 4.41 2.22 6.89
N MET A 180 3.54 1.21 6.98
CA MET A 180 2.39 1.20 7.89
C MET A 180 2.81 1.29 9.35
N GLN A 181 3.80 0.52 9.80
CA GLN A 181 4.28 0.60 11.19
C GLN A 181 4.84 1.97 11.55
N CYS A 182 5.52 2.65 10.61
CA CYS A 182 5.94 4.03 10.82
C CYS A 182 4.74 4.97 10.94
N ALA A 183 3.72 4.82 10.09
CA ALA A 183 2.48 5.58 10.16
C ALA A 183 1.70 5.33 11.47
N ASP A 184 1.63 4.08 11.94
CA ASP A 184 0.92 3.67 13.16
C ASP A 184 1.37 4.49 14.38
N VAL A 185 2.67 4.80 14.49
CA VAL A 185 3.23 5.62 15.58
C VAL A 185 2.52 6.98 15.68
N PHE A 186 2.26 7.63 14.55
CA PHE A 186 1.62 8.94 14.53
C PHE A 186 0.09 8.84 14.57
N PHE A 187 -0.47 7.85 13.90
CA PHE A 187 -1.92 7.63 13.85
C PHE A 187 -2.50 7.27 15.22
N PHE A 188 -1.77 6.45 15.99
CA PHE A 188 -2.11 6.13 17.38
C PHE A 188 -1.52 7.11 18.40
N GLN A 189 -0.94 8.22 17.92
CA GLN A 189 -0.44 9.35 18.72
C GLN A 189 0.53 8.91 19.82
N ALA A 190 1.49 8.07 19.49
CA ALA A 190 2.46 7.57 20.46
C ALA A 190 3.47 8.65 20.83
N ASP A 191 3.60 8.93 22.13
CA ASP A 191 4.73 9.67 22.68
C ASP A 191 5.90 8.71 22.99
N ILE A 192 5.57 7.48 23.37
CA ILE A 192 6.51 6.40 23.69
C ILE A 192 6.13 5.15 22.89
N CYS A 193 7.05 4.60 22.12
CA CYS A 193 6.91 3.30 21.46
C CYS A 193 7.61 2.23 22.30
N HIS A 194 6.86 1.39 23.01
CA HIS A 194 7.42 0.33 23.85
C HIS A 194 7.36 -1.03 23.15
N MET A 195 8.37 -1.34 22.36
CA MET A 195 8.40 -2.45 21.40
C MET A 195 9.57 -3.40 21.63
N ALA A 196 9.52 -4.57 20.98
CA ALA A 196 10.62 -5.52 21.00
C ALA A 196 11.83 -4.99 20.19
N MET A 197 13.04 -5.42 20.60
CA MET A 197 14.31 -5.03 19.97
C MET A 197 14.40 -5.35 18.47
N ASP A 198 13.72 -6.40 17.99
CA ASP A 198 13.67 -6.73 16.57
C ASP A 198 12.81 -5.77 15.74
N GLN A 199 12.03 -4.91 16.39
CA GLN A 199 11.29 -3.80 15.76
C GLN A 199 11.99 -2.44 15.92
N ARG A 200 13.12 -2.36 16.64
CA ARG A 200 13.80 -1.09 16.95
C ARG A 200 14.10 -0.27 15.69
N GLU A 201 14.67 -0.88 14.66
CA GLU A 201 14.98 -0.19 13.39
C GLU A 201 13.73 0.35 12.68
N MET A 202 12.59 -0.32 12.81
CA MET A 202 11.31 0.15 12.28
C MET A 202 10.80 1.35 13.07
N ASN A 203 10.97 1.36 14.38
CA ASN A 203 10.57 2.47 15.23
C ASN A 203 11.47 3.70 15.05
N LEU A 204 12.77 3.49 14.81
CA LEU A 204 13.70 4.57 14.46
C LEU A 204 13.31 5.25 13.14
N LEU A 205 12.68 4.53 12.21
CA LEU A 205 12.13 5.13 10.99
C LEU A 205 11.06 6.20 11.29
N ALA A 206 10.30 6.07 12.39
CA ALA A 206 9.36 7.11 12.81
C ALA A 206 10.07 8.38 13.28
N ARG A 207 11.22 8.25 13.97
CA ARG A 207 12.04 9.42 14.34
C ARG A 207 12.61 10.11 13.10
N ASP A 208 13.12 9.34 12.13
CA ASP A 208 13.58 9.88 10.85
C ASP A 208 12.45 10.57 10.07
N TYR A 209 11.22 10.07 10.19
CA TYR A 209 10.07 10.68 9.53
C TYR A 209 9.74 12.04 10.14
N CYS A 210 9.92 12.21 11.46
CA CYS A 210 9.79 13.52 12.09
C CYS A 210 10.79 14.52 11.49
N ASP A 211 12.04 14.11 11.30
CA ASP A 211 13.06 14.94 10.66
C ASP A 211 12.70 15.28 9.21
N ALA A 212 12.27 14.29 8.42
CA ALA A 212 11.91 14.48 7.02
C ALA A 212 10.64 15.32 6.80
N SER A 213 9.75 15.35 7.79
CA SER A 213 8.48 16.08 7.75
C SER A 213 8.47 17.37 8.58
N GLY A 214 9.61 17.73 9.21
CA GLY A 214 9.73 18.94 10.03
C GLY A 214 8.86 18.92 11.28
N ARG A 215 8.67 17.75 11.90
CA ARG A 215 7.93 17.60 13.16
C ARG A 215 8.89 17.72 14.35
N ASP A 216 8.58 18.64 15.26
CA ASP A 216 9.45 18.91 16.42
C ASP A 216 9.40 17.80 17.48
N LYS A 217 8.21 17.23 17.73
CA LYS A 217 8.01 16.18 18.73
C LYS A 217 8.30 14.80 18.13
N LYS A 218 9.34 14.13 18.64
CA LYS A 218 9.73 12.78 18.25
C LYS A 218 9.23 11.75 19.28
N PRO A 219 8.78 10.56 18.85
CA PRO A 219 8.45 9.48 19.76
C PRO A 219 9.73 8.96 20.44
N VAL A 220 9.68 8.72 21.74
CA VAL A 220 10.74 8.00 22.47
C VAL A 220 10.61 6.51 22.17
N ILE A 221 11.68 5.87 21.73
CA ILE A 221 11.65 4.42 21.47
C ILE A 221 12.21 3.68 22.69
N LEU A 222 11.34 2.93 23.37
CA LEU A 222 11.73 2.02 24.45
C LEU A 222 11.75 0.60 23.91
N SER A 223 12.94 0.01 23.81
CA SER A 223 13.10 -1.32 23.23
C SER A 223 13.41 -2.34 24.30
N TYR A 224 12.82 -3.53 24.20
CA TYR A 224 13.09 -4.65 25.12
C TYR A 224 13.53 -5.92 24.39
N ASN A 225 14.38 -6.70 25.04
CA ASN A 225 14.83 -7.99 24.58
C ASN A 225 13.69 -9.01 24.60
N MET A 226 13.56 -9.75 23.51
CA MET A 226 12.63 -10.87 23.43
C MET A 226 13.14 -12.02 24.31
N LEU A 227 12.24 -12.61 25.09
CA LEU A 227 12.56 -13.79 25.90
C LEU A 227 13.03 -14.94 24.99
N PRO A 228 14.13 -15.63 25.37
CA PRO A 228 14.64 -16.75 24.59
C PRO A 228 13.68 -17.95 24.61
N ASP A 229 13.83 -18.84 23.63
CA ASP A 229 13.21 -20.16 23.69
C ASP A 229 13.86 -20.98 24.84
N LEU A 230 13.14 -21.97 25.37
CA LEU A 230 13.69 -22.84 26.42
C LEU A 230 14.87 -23.70 25.92
N LYS A 231 15.05 -23.87 24.62
CA LYS A 231 16.23 -24.52 24.01
C LYS A 231 17.37 -23.52 23.81
N LYS A 232 18.60 -24.00 23.97
CA LYS A 232 19.82 -23.18 23.86
C LYS A 232 19.90 -22.43 22.52
N GLY A 233 20.09 -21.11 22.58
CA GLY A 233 20.41 -20.28 21.41
C GLY A 233 19.29 -20.19 20.36
N GLN A 234 18.06 -20.59 20.71
CA GLN A 234 16.90 -20.49 19.82
C GLN A 234 16.03 -19.29 20.22
N LYS A 235 15.52 -18.58 19.21
CA LYS A 235 14.41 -17.65 19.41
C LYS A 235 13.11 -18.45 19.48
N ILE A 236 12.15 -17.97 20.26
CA ILE A 236 10.79 -18.55 20.27
C ILE A 236 10.27 -18.54 18.82
N ASN A 237 9.92 -19.71 18.33
CA ASN A 237 9.36 -19.90 17.00
C ASN A 237 7.99 -20.60 17.12
N ASN A 238 7.39 -20.95 15.97
CA ASN A 238 6.12 -21.66 15.95
C ASN A 238 6.24 -23.16 16.32
N ASP A 239 7.44 -23.68 16.64
CA ASP A 239 7.61 -25.03 17.19
C ASP A 239 7.06 -25.05 18.62
N GLN A 240 5.87 -25.63 18.76
CA GLN A 240 5.16 -25.68 20.04
C GLN A 240 5.87 -26.52 21.12
N SER A 241 6.96 -27.21 20.78
CA SER A 241 7.63 -28.14 21.69
C SER A 241 8.47 -27.48 22.79
N SER A 242 8.90 -26.22 22.64
CA SER A 242 9.81 -25.56 23.59
C SER A 242 9.36 -24.20 24.12
N ALA A 243 8.42 -23.51 23.47
CA ALA A 243 7.82 -22.31 24.03
C ALA A 243 6.66 -22.64 24.98
N ILE A 244 6.47 -21.84 26.03
CA ILE A 244 5.33 -21.97 26.95
C ILE A 244 4.18 -21.11 26.43
N PHE A 245 3.00 -21.69 26.25
CA PHE A 245 1.81 -21.00 25.74
C PHE A 245 0.74 -20.80 26.81
N MET A 246 -0.10 -19.78 26.63
CA MET A 246 -1.21 -19.50 27.55
C MET A 246 -2.18 -20.70 27.72
N GLY A 247 -2.32 -21.51 26.66
CA GLY A 247 -3.14 -22.72 26.64
C GLY A 247 -2.49 -23.98 27.22
N ASP A 248 -1.22 -23.96 27.65
CA ASP A 248 -0.55 -25.15 28.18
C ASP A 248 -1.07 -25.53 29.56
N ASP A 249 -1.50 -26.79 29.74
CA ASP A 249 -1.82 -27.33 31.06
C ASP A 249 -0.55 -27.50 31.93
N LYS A 250 -0.77 -27.78 33.21
CA LYS A 250 0.31 -27.96 34.20
C LYS A 250 1.34 -29.02 33.80
N SER A 251 0.91 -30.11 33.17
CA SER A 251 1.79 -31.18 32.72
C SER A 251 2.67 -30.70 31.58
N LYS A 252 2.10 -30.00 30.58
CA LYS A 252 2.85 -29.44 29.45
C LYS A 252 3.90 -28.43 29.89
N VAL A 253 3.54 -27.49 30.78
CA VAL A 253 4.48 -26.50 31.34
C VAL A 253 5.67 -27.21 32.02
N ASN A 254 5.38 -28.15 32.91
CA ASN A 254 6.40 -28.89 33.65
C ASN A 254 7.33 -29.67 32.70
N ASN A 255 6.77 -30.32 31.68
CA ASN A 255 7.55 -31.10 30.73
C ASN A 255 8.50 -30.22 29.90
N LYS A 256 8.03 -29.05 29.43
CA LYS A 256 8.83 -28.10 28.66
C LYS A 256 9.98 -27.52 29.49
N ILE A 257 9.72 -27.12 30.73
CA ILE A 257 10.76 -26.55 31.61
C ILE A 257 11.75 -27.63 32.08
N LYS A 258 11.28 -28.86 32.31
CA LYS A 258 12.15 -29.99 32.67
C LYS A 258 13.25 -30.21 31.63
N THR A 259 12.92 -30.09 30.35
CA THR A 259 13.86 -30.27 29.23
C THR A 259 14.56 -28.97 28.80
N ALA A 260 14.27 -27.84 29.43
CA ALA A 260 14.89 -26.55 29.11
C ALA A 260 16.41 -26.56 29.30
N PHE A 261 17.11 -25.77 28.50
CA PHE A 261 18.52 -25.49 28.67
C PHE A 261 18.71 -24.69 29.97
N CYS A 262 19.43 -25.26 30.93
CA CYS A 262 19.72 -24.62 32.22
C CYS A 262 21.05 -25.18 32.74
N PRO A 263 22.18 -24.83 32.11
CA PRO A 263 23.50 -25.31 32.50
C PRO A 263 23.87 -24.84 33.92
N PRO A 264 24.48 -25.69 34.77
CA PRO A 264 24.92 -25.29 36.11
C PRO A 264 25.94 -24.14 36.04
N ALA A 265 25.84 -23.17 36.95
CA ALA A 265 26.76 -22.05 37.10
C ALA A 265 26.96 -21.15 35.86
N ILE A 266 26.09 -21.25 34.84
CA ILE A 266 26.12 -20.38 33.66
C ILE A 266 24.83 -19.56 33.62
N VAL A 267 24.99 -18.24 33.83
CA VAL A 267 23.90 -17.26 33.79
C VAL A 267 23.62 -16.80 32.36
N ASP A 268 24.66 -16.44 31.62
CA ASP A 268 24.51 -15.85 30.28
C ASP A 268 23.82 -16.82 29.31
N GLY A 269 22.73 -16.34 28.70
CA GLY A 269 21.93 -17.12 27.76
C GLY A 269 21.16 -18.29 28.38
N ASN A 270 20.94 -18.29 29.70
CA ASN A 270 20.14 -19.28 30.40
C ASN A 270 18.64 -18.91 30.36
N PRO A 271 17.81 -19.58 29.55
CA PRO A 271 16.42 -19.19 29.38
C PRO A 271 15.60 -19.32 30.66
N CYS A 272 15.91 -20.26 31.56
CA CYS A 272 15.18 -20.36 32.83
C CYS A 272 15.39 -19.12 33.70
N LEU A 273 16.64 -18.62 33.76
CA LEU A 273 16.96 -17.42 34.53
C LEU A 273 16.37 -16.16 33.88
N GLU A 274 16.34 -16.10 32.54
CA GLU A 274 15.67 -15.01 31.82
C GLU A 274 14.16 -14.96 32.08
N TYR A 275 13.47 -16.10 32.12
CA TYR A 275 12.07 -16.14 32.53
C TYR A 275 11.88 -15.68 33.98
N ILE A 276 12.79 -16.06 34.88
CA ILE A 276 12.74 -15.59 36.27
C ILE A 276 12.89 -14.07 36.32
N LYS A 277 13.89 -13.52 35.64
CA LYS A 277 14.18 -12.08 35.57
C LYS A 277 13.04 -11.28 34.94
N CYS A 278 12.49 -11.72 33.82
CA CYS A 278 11.60 -10.90 32.99
C CYS A 278 10.11 -11.18 33.19
N ILE A 279 9.75 -12.34 33.79
CA ILE A 279 8.35 -12.71 34.06
C ILE A 279 8.11 -12.86 35.55
N ILE A 280 8.88 -13.69 36.25
CA ILE A 280 8.58 -14.05 37.64
C ILE A 280 8.83 -12.88 38.60
N PHE A 281 10.01 -12.25 38.55
CA PHE A 281 10.32 -11.09 39.39
C PHE A 281 9.35 -9.93 39.16
N PRO A 282 9.04 -9.51 37.91
CA PRO A 282 8.07 -8.46 37.70
C PRO A 282 6.67 -8.88 38.16
N TRP A 283 6.25 -10.13 37.98
CA TRP A 283 4.92 -10.57 38.41
C TRP A 283 4.76 -10.60 39.94
N PHE A 284 5.67 -11.28 40.64
CA PHE A 284 5.55 -11.56 42.08
C PHE A 284 6.35 -10.61 42.98
N GLY A 285 7.32 -9.87 42.43
CA GLY A 285 8.28 -9.06 43.19
C GLY A 285 9.41 -9.87 43.86
N ARG A 286 9.41 -11.21 43.70
CA ARG A 286 10.36 -12.13 44.33
C ARG A 286 10.40 -13.47 43.58
N PHE A 287 11.38 -14.30 43.90
CA PHE A 287 11.45 -15.70 43.47
C PHE A 287 11.56 -16.64 44.67
N ASP A 288 10.57 -17.49 44.86
CA ASP A 288 10.51 -18.46 45.96
C ASP A 288 11.03 -19.83 45.50
N VAL A 289 12.08 -20.33 46.15
CA VAL A 289 12.67 -21.65 45.92
C VAL A 289 12.31 -22.57 47.08
N LEU A 290 11.47 -23.56 46.81
CA LEU A 290 11.10 -24.60 47.76
C LEU A 290 11.90 -25.87 47.49
N ARG A 291 12.65 -26.34 48.49
CA ARG A 291 13.48 -27.55 48.43
C ARG A 291 13.76 -28.11 49.83
N ALA A 292 14.15 -29.38 49.89
CA ALA A 292 14.45 -30.06 51.15
C ALA A 292 15.63 -29.41 51.90
N GLU A 293 15.66 -29.52 53.23
CA GLU A 293 16.76 -29.00 54.07
C GLU A 293 18.13 -29.51 53.62
N ALA A 294 18.22 -30.78 53.22
CA ALA A 294 19.44 -31.39 52.70
C ALA A 294 20.01 -30.70 51.44
N ASN A 295 19.17 -29.93 50.73
CA ASN A 295 19.55 -29.16 49.54
C ASN A 295 19.62 -27.64 49.83
N GLY A 296 19.76 -27.24 51.09
CA GLY A 296 19.85 -25.84 51.52
C GLY A 296 18.53 -25.18 51.91
N GLY A 297 17.43 -25.95 52.01
CA GLY A 297 16.14 -25.48 52.51
C GLY A 297 15.41 -24.46 51.62
N ASN A 298 14.23 -24.05 52.07
CA ASN A 298 13.44 -23.03 51.38
C ASN A 298 14.15 -21.67 51.42
N LYS A 299 14.18 -20.96 50.29
CA LYS A 299 14.79 -19.63 50.18
C LYS A 299 13.90 -18.71 49.34
N THR A 300 13.81 -17.44 49.74
CA THR A 300 13.12 -16.39 48.99
C THR A 300 14.14 -15.36 48.54
N TYR A 301 14.16 -15.07 47.24
CA TYR A 301 15.02 -14.07 46.62
C TYR A 301 14.21 -12.82 46.29
N ASN A 302 14.58 -11.67 46.86
CA ASN A 302 13.92 -10.40 46.58
C ASN A 302 14.61 -9.59 45.48
N GLN A 303 15.81 -10.00 45.06
CA GLN A 303 16.58 -9.38 43.99
C GLN A 303 17.11 -10.46 43.04
N MET A 304 17.11 -10.16 41.74
CA MET A 304 17.63 -11.10 40.72
C MET A 304 19.13 -11.35 40.91
N GLN A 305 19.87 -10.35 41.39
CA GLN A 305 21.31 -10.46 41.63
C GLN A 305 21.64 -11.58 42.62
N ASP A 306 20.82 -11.76 43.65
CA ASP A 306 21.01 -12.82 44.64
C ASP A 306 20.79 -14.21 44.04
N VAL A 307 19.86 -14.33 43.07
CA VAL A 307 19.66 -15.58 42.31
C VAL A 307 20.88 -15.89 41.46
N PHE A 308 21.46 -14.88 40.80
CA PHE A 308 22.65 -15.05 39.98
C PHE A 308 23.86 -15.47 40.80
N VAL A 309 24.12 -14.83 41.93
CA VAL A 309 25.24 -15.17 42.83
C VAL A 309 25.12 -16.63 43.29
N ASP A 310 23.98 -17.00 43.87
CA ASP A 310 23.76 -18.37 44.35
C ASP A 310 23.83 -19.42 43.23
N TYR A 311 23.37 -19.08 42.02
CA TYR A 311 23.41 -19.99 40.88
C TYR A 311 24.83 -20.18 40.34
N CYS A 312 25.61 -19.10 40.24
CA CYS A 312 27.03 -19.13 39.85
C CYS A 312 27.88 -19.90 40.86
N ASP A 313 27.64 -19.70 42.15
CA ASP A 313 28.40 -20.34 43.23
C ASP A 313 27.96 -21.79 43.48
N GLY A 314 26.93 -22.27 42.76
CA GLY A 314 26.41 -23.63 42.86
C GLY A 314 25.49 -23.88 44.07
N ALA A 315 25.21 -22.87 44.88
CA ALA A 315 24.27 -22.93 46.00
C ALA A 315 22.80 -23.10 45.54
N LEU A 316 22.50 -22.71 44.31
CA LEU A 316 21.20 -22.94 43.66
C LEU A 316 21.38 -23.88 42.46
N HIS A 317 20.86 -25.10 42.57
CA HIS A 317 21.03 -26.12 41.54
C HIS A 317 20.03 -25.90 40.37
N PRO A 318 20.39 -26.25 39.11
CA PRO A 318 19.47 -26.14 37.96
C PRO A 318 18.12 -26.82 38.13
N ALA A 319 18.08 -27.94 38.85
CA ALA A 319 16.82 -28.63 39.16
C ALA A 319 15.90 -27.78 40.06
N ASP A 320 16.47 -27.06 41.03
CA ASP A 320 15.71 -26.16 41.91
C ASP A 320 15.12 -25.00 41.11
N VAL A 321 15.93 -24.41 40.22
CA VAL A 321 15.49 -23.36 39.28
C VAL A 321 14.33 -23.84 38.43
N LYS A 322 14.47 -24.98 37.74
CA LYS A 322 13.44 -25.52 36.84
C LYS A 322 12.14 -25.86 37.56
N ASN A 323 12.22 -26.52 38.73
CA ASN A 323 11.04 -26.95 39.48
C ASN A 323 10.24 -25.74 39.98
N ASN A 324 10.93 -24.74 40.53
CA ASN A 324 10.29 -23.55 41.09
C ASN A 324 9.83 -22.56 40.01
N LEU A 325 10.55 -22.46 38.88
CA LEU A 325 10.06 -21.77 37.69
C LEU A 325 8.77 -22.40 37.17
N SER A 326 8.71 -23.72 37.09
CA SER A 326 7.49 -24.43 36.66
C SER A 326 6.31 -24.14 37.58
N LYS A 327 6.54 -24.13 38.89
CA LYS A 327 5.52 -23.78 39.88
C LYS A 327 5.01 -22.35 39.66
N ALA A 328 5.91 -21.38 39.58
CA ALA A 328 5.56 -19.97 39.44
C ALA A 328 4.82 -19.67 38.12
N ILE A 329 5.25 -20.25 36.99
CA ILE A 329 4.54 -20.09 35.71
C ILE A 329 3.13 -20.69 35.76
N ASN A 330 2.96 -21.84 36.41
CA ASN A 330 1.63 -22.43 36.57
C ASN A 330 0.70 -21.59 37.46
N GLU A 331 1.24 -20.94 38.50
CA GLU A 331 0.48 -19.99 39.33
C GLU A 331 0.03 -18.77 38.52
N ILE A 332 0.91 -18.21 37.67
CA ILE A 332 0.56 -17.12 36.75
C ILE A 332 -0.57 -17.57 35.81
N LEU A 333 -0.41 -18.70 35.14
CA LEU A 333 -1.41 -19.22 34.19
C LEU A 333 -2.76 -19.49 34.87
N GLN A 334 -2.74 -19.97 36.11
CA GLN A 334 -3.97 -20.17 36.88
C GLN A 334 -4.67 -18.84 37.19
N ALA A 335 -3.94 -17.83 37.65
CA ALA A 335 -4.50 -16.51 37.91
C ALA A 335 -5.16 -15.91 36.65
N VAL A 336 -4.53 -16.07 35.48
CA VAL A 336 -5.12 -15.63 34.19
C VAL A 336 -6.39 -16.41 33.84
N ARG A 337 -6.41 -17.73 34.07
CA ARG A 337 -7.59 -18.57 33.82
C ARG A 337 -8.76 -18.19 34.72
N ASP A 338 -8.49 -17.91 35.99
CA ASP A 338 -9.52 -17.52 36.96
C ASP A 338 -10.19 -16.20 36.54
N GLN A 339 -9.41 -15.23 36.07
CA GLN A 339 -9.93 -13.97 35.50
C GLN A 339 -10.81 -14.21 34.26
N LYS A 340 -10.40 -15.11 33.37
CA LYS A 340 -11.21 -15.47 32.19
C LYS A 340 -12.55 -16.12 32.56
N LEU A 341 -12.58 -16.96 33.58
CA LEU A 341 -13.80 -17.64 34.04
C LEU A 341 -14.78 -16.65 34.67
N HIS A 342 -14.28 -15.72 35.51
CA HIS A 342 -15.08 -14.66 36.12
C HIS A 342 -15.75 -13.77 35.06
N PHE A 343 -15.11 -13.56 33.91
CA PHE A 343 -15.70 -12.80 32.80
C PHE A 343 -16.80 -13.58 32.06
N LYS A 344 -16.62 -14.90 31.85
CA LYS A 344 -17.65 -15.75 31.24
C LYS A 344 -18.89 -15.93 32.12
N SER A 345 -18.76 -15.87 33.45
CA SER A 345 -19.88 -16.02 34.38
C SER A 345 -20.68 -14.73 34.61
N ASN A 346 -20.14 -13.56 34.25
CA ASN A 346 -20.77 -12.26 34.53
C ASN A 346 -21.46 -11.61 33.31
N ASN A 347 -21.43 -12.24 32.13
CA ASN A 347 -22.10 -11.73 30.93
C ASN A 347 -23.12 -12.75 30.38
N ASP A 348 -24.41 -12.48 30.60
CA ASP A 348 -25.47 -12.83 29.67
C ASP A 348 -25.51 -11.77 28.56
N ALA A 349 -25.76 -12.21 27.33
CA ALA A 349 -25.95 -11.47 26.07
C ALA A 349 -24.70 -11.11 25.22
N GLU A 350 -24.62 -11.78 24.06
CA GLU A 350 -24.03 -11.26 22.83
C GLU A 350 -24.43 -9.79 22.58
N VAL A 351 -23.47 -8.92 22.27
CA VAL A 351 -23.65 -7.86 21.26
C VAL A 351 -22.32 -7.56 20.56
N LEU A 352 -22.18 -8.10 19.36
CA LEU A 352 -21.62 -7.40 18.19
C LEU A 352 -22.03 -8.24 16.96
N VAL A 353 -23.32 -8.16 16.64
CA VAL A 353 -23.87 -8.63 15.36
C VAL A 353 -24.56 -7.45 14.70
N ASP A 354 -24.11 -7.11 13.50
CA ASP A 354 -24.90 -6.77 12.32
C ASP A 354 -23.94 -6.25 11.23
N THR A 355 -24.10 -6.45 9.93
CA THR A 355 -24.98 -7.27 9.10
C THR A 355 -24.36 -7.14 7.70
N VAL A 356 -24.02 -8.23 7.00
CA VAL A 356 -23.69 -8.18 5.56
C VAL A 356 -24.90 -8.70 4.81
N LYS A 357 -25.82 -7.79 4.49
CA LYS A 357 -26.82 -8.03 3.45
C LYS A 357 -26.13 -7.83 2.10
N SER A 358 -26.14 -8.88 1.29
CA SER A 358 -25.77 -8.82 -0.13
C SER A 358 -26.78 -7.94 -0.88
N THR A 359 -26.42 -6.70 -1.16
CA THR A 359 -27.16 -5.87 -2.11
C THR A 359 -26.74 -6.26 -3.52
N GLN A 360 -27.59 -7.04 -4.21
CA GLN A 360 -27.54 -7.10 -5.67
C GLN A 360 -27.92 -5.73 -6.20
N LEU A 361 -26.93 -4.99 -6.72
CA LEU A 361 -27.18 -3.81 -7.54
C LEU A 361 -27.73 -4.29 -8.90
N SER A 362 -29.04 -4.26 -9.03
CA SER A 362 -29.70 -4.14 -10.33
C SER A 362 -29.74 -2.67 -10.73
N SER A 363 -28.86 -2.25 -11.64
CA SER A 363 -29.01 -1.01 -12.39
C SER A 363 -28.81 -1.28 -13.88
N THR A 364 -29.82 -1.93 -14.47
CA THR A 364 -30.10 -1.78 -15.90
C THR A 364 -30.73 -0.41 -16.11
N GLU A 365 -29.88 0.61 -16.20
CA GLU A 365 -30.28 1.84 -16.87
C GLU A 365 -30.27 1.58 -18.37
N ASN A 366 -31.47 1.58 -18.94
CA ASN A 366 -31.71 1.53 -20.37
C ASN A 366 -31.19 2.83 -21.00
N LEU A 367 -30.08 2.72 -21.74
CA LEU A 367 -29.74 3.74 -22.75
C LEU A 367 -30.72 3.63 -23.94
N PRO A 368 -30.96 4.73 -24.67
CA PRO A 368 -31.96 4.79 -25.73
C PRO A 368 -31.71 3.76 -26.83
N SER A 369 -32.75 2.98 -27.14
CA SER A 369 -32.77 2.02 -28.24
C SER A 369 -32.87 2.75 -29.59
N SER A 370 -31.74 2.97 -30.26
CA SER A 370 -31.77 3.23 -31.71
C SER A 370 -30.53 2.78 -32.49
N MET A 371 -29.62 2.01 -31.88
CA MET A 371 -28.47 1.46 -32.60
C MET A 371 -28.74 0.03 -33.10
N PRO A 372 -28.40 -0.30 -34.36
CA PRO A 372 -28.62 -1.64 -34.93
C PRO A 372 -27.98 -2.74 -34.07
N MET A 373 -28.62 -3.93 -34.03
CA MET A 373 -28.08 -5.09 -33.32
C MET A 373 -26.75 -5.51 -33.94
N MET A 374 -25.66 -5.35 -33.18
CA MET A 374 -24.33 -5.82 -33.53
C MET A 374 -24.07 -7.20 -32.92
N THR A 375 -23.52 -8.10 -33.71
CA THR A 375 -23.05 -9.42 -33.27
C THR A 375 -21.80 -9.29 -32.39
N ALA A 376 -21.52 -10.31 -31.57
CA ALA A 376 -20.31 -10.36 -30.76
C ALA A 376 -19.03 -10.27 -31.61
N GLU A 377 -19.03 -10.83 -32.82
CA GLU A 377 -17.89 -10.80 -33.73
C GLU A 377 -17.65 -9.41 -34.33
N GLU A 378 -18.71 -8.66 -34.66
CA GLU A 378 -18.57 -7.27 -35.11
C GLU A 378 -18.02 -6.38 -33.97
N ARG A 379 -18.50 -6.58 -32.74
CA ARG A 379 -17.97 -5.90 -31.55
C ARG A 379 -16.49 -6.24 -31.33
N PHE A 380 -16.13 -7.52 -31.47
CA PHE A 380 -14.75 -7.98 -31.36
C PHE A 380 -13.84 -7.28 -32.37
N LYS A 381 -14.23 -7.22 -33.65
CA LYS A 381 -13.44 -6.54 -34.70
C LYS A 381 -13.23 -5.06 -34.42
N ILE A 382 -14.23 -4.36 -33.89
CA ILE A 382 -14.08 -2.96 -33.48
C ILE A 382 -13.04 -2.81 -32.38
N LEU A 383 -13.11 -3.65 -31.34
CA LEU A 383 -12.17 -3.60 -30.21
C LEU A 383 -10.76 -4.03 -30.63
N GLN A 384 -10.63 -5.06 -31.46
CA GLN A 384 -9.35 -5.50 -32.01
C GLN A 384 -8.70 -4.39 -32.85
N GLY A 385 -9.48 -3.59 -33.57
CA GLY A 385 -9.00 -2.42 -34.31
C GLY A 385 -8.54 -1.23 -33.44
N ILE A 386 -8.55 -1.35 -32.11
CA ILE A 386 -7.92 -0.43 -31.16
C ILE A 386 -6.55 -0.97 -30.70
N ALA A 387 -6.41 -2.30 -30.67
CA ALA A 387 -5.33 -2.98 -29.99
C ALA A 387 -4.10 -3.18 -30.88
N GLU A 388 -2.92 -2.96 -30.30
CA GLU A 388 -1.68 -3.56 -30.77
C GLU A 388 -1.51 -4.97 -30.21
N GLU A 389 -1.97 -5.22 -28.98
CA GLU A 389 -1.96 -6.55 -28.35
C GLU A 389 -3.27 -6.82 -27.58
N CYS A 390 -3.81 -8.04 -27.71
CA CYS A 390 -4.97 -8.51 -26.95
C CYS A 390 -4.64 -9.81 -26.18
N THR A 391 -4.74 -9.79 -24.84
CA THR A 391 -4.55 -10.96 -23.96
C THR A 391 -5.82 -11.24 -23.15
N GLU A 392 -6.63 -12.26 -23.45
CA GLU A 392 -6.56 -13.15 -24.62
C GLU A 392 -7.81 -13.01 -25.50
N GLU A 393 -7.65 -13.11 -26.82
CA GLU A 393 -8.75 -12.89 -27.75
C GLU A 393 -9.93 -13.86 -27.56
N ALA A 394 -9.66 -15.11 -27.17
CA ALA A 394 -10.70 -16.10 -26.90
C ALA A 394 -11.56 -15.68 -25.70
N GLU A 395 -10.93 -15.19 -24.64
CA GLU A 395 -11.61 -14.65 -23.45
C GLU A 395 -12.42 -13.39 -23.82
N LEU A 396 -11.90 -12.52 -24.70
CA LEU A 396 -12.62 -11.33 -25.17
C LEU A 396 -13.87 -11.71 -25.97
N ARG A 397 -13.77 -12.66 -26.90
CA ARG A 397 -14.94 -13.15 -27.66
C ARG A 397 -16.01 -13.71 -26.73
N TRP A 398 -15.59 -14.52 -25.75
CA TRP A 398 -16.50 -15.06 -24.74
C TRP A 398 -17.15 -13.95 -23.89
N LEU A 399 -16.36 -12.98 -23.41
CA LEU A 399 -16.88 -11.84 -22.65
C LEU A 399 -17.95 -11.06 -23.44
N LEU A 400 -17.75 -10.85 -24.75
CA LEU A 400 -18.69 -10.13 -25.61
C LEU A 400 -19.96 -10.92 -25.92
N GLN A 401 -19.93 -12.24 -25.77
CA GLN A 401 -21.12 -13.10 -25.87
C GLN A 401 -21.93 -13.05 -24.56
N GLU A 402 -21.26 -13.14 -23.42
CA GLU A 402 -21.91 -13.28 -22.11
C GLU A 402 -22.33 -11.95 -21.47
N LYS A 403 -21.54 -10.88 -21.67
CA LYS A 403 -21.76 -9.59 -21.02
C LYS A 403 -22.21 -8.54 -22.04
N PRO A 404 -23.46 -8.03 -21.95
CA PRO A 404 -23.97 -7.03 -22.89
C PRO A 404 -23.14 -5.76 -22.90
N ASN A 405 -22.77 -5.26 -21.71
CA ASN A 405 -22.03 -4.00 -21.54
C ASN A 405 -20.75 -4.22 -20.70
N PRO A 406 -19.65 -4.72 -21.28
CA PRO A 406 -18.37 -4.83 -20.59
C PRO A 406 -17.83 -3.45 -20.18
N ILE A 407 -17.11 -3.40 -19.07
CA ILE A 407 -16.50 -2.21 -18.50
C ILE A 407 -15.04 -2.15 -18.98
N CYS A 408 -14.74 -1.12 -19.77
CA CYS A 408 -13.38 -0.74 -20.12
C CYS A 408 -12.89 0.37 -19.19
N TYR A 409 -11.59 0.43 -18.92
CA TYR A 409 -10.99 1.62 -18.30
C TYR A 409 -9.63 1.98 -18.89
N ASP A 410 -9.30 3.26 -18.76
CA ASP A 410 -7.95 3.78 -18.91
C ASP A 410 -7.68 4.84 -17.82
N GLY A 411 -6.43 4.93 -17.37
CA GLY A 411 -6.00 5.80 -16.30
C GLY A 411 -4.97 6.84 -16.74
N PHE A 412 -5.10 8.07 -16.24
CA PHE A 412 -4.26 9.18 -16.66
C PHE A 412 -3.71 9.95 -15.45
N GLU A 413 -2.38 10.03 -15.35
CA GLU A 413 -1.72 10.97 -14.43
C GLU A 413 -1.90 12.42 -14.92
N PRO A 414 -2.50 13.32 -14.12
CA PRO A 414 -2.54 14.74 -14.42
C PRO A 414 -1.17 15.40 -14.24
N SER A 415 -0.33 15.28 -15.26
CA SER A 415 1.10 15.60 -15.21
C SER A 415 1.55 16.77 -16.10
N GLY A 416 0.59 17.56 -16.61
CA GLY A 416 0.83 18.80 -17.34
C GLY A 416 -0.02 18.88 -18.60
N ARG A 417 0.45 19.66 -19.57
CA ARG A 417 -0.19 19.80 -20.89
C ARG A 417 -0.50 18.42 -21.49
N MET A 418 -1.69 18.29 -22.06
CA MET A 418 -2.16 17.04 -22.69
C MET A 418 -1.64 16.99 -24.12
N HIS A 419 -1.07 15.85 -24.50
CA HIS A 419 -0.59 15.63 -25.86
C HIS A 419 -1.60 14.89 -26.73
N ILE A 420 -1.41 14.92 -28.06
CA ILE A 420 -2.41 14.46 -29.04
C ILE A 420 -2.85 13.00 -28.87
N ALA A 421 -1.94 12.10 -28.46
CA ALA A 421 -2.30 10.71 -28.16
C ALA A 421 -3.23 10.59 -26.93
N GLN A 422 -3.04 11.42 -25.89
CA GLN A 422 -3.91 11.45 -24.71
C GLN A 422 -5.27 12.09 -25.00
N GLY A 423 -5.33 13.09 -25.90
CA GLY A 423 -6.58 13.72 -26.31
C GLY A 423 -7.26 12.97 -27.44
N VAL A 424 -6.86 13.27 -28.68
CA VAL A 424 -7.48 12.73 -29.91
C VAL A 424 -7.41 11.22 -29.97
N GLY A 425 -6.22 10.63 -29.75
CA GLY A 425 -6.03 9.18 -29.82
C GLY A 425 -6.95 8.44 -28.86
N LYS A 426 -7.09 8.94 -27.64
CA LYS A 426 -8.00 8.37 -26.64
C LYS A 426 -9.47 8.58 -26.99
N ALA A 427 -9.87 9.74 -27.49
CA ALA A 427 -11.24 9.98 -27.95
C ALA A 427 -11.65 8.98 -29.04
N ILE A 428 -10.76 8.70 -30.00
CA ILE A 428 -10.98 7.68 -31.04
C ILE A 428 -11.19 6.29 -30.41
N SER A 429 -10.30 5.86 -29.50
CA SER A 429 -10.41 4.56 -28.83
C SER A 429 -11.72 4.45 -28.04
N ILE A 430 -12.09 5.48 -27.30
CA ILE A 430 -13.30 5.50 -26.48
C ILE A 430 -14.56 5.43 -27.34
N ASN A 431 -14.65 6.25 -28.39
CA ASN A 431 -15.79 6.21 -29.30
C ASN A 431 -15.94 4.83 -29.97
N LYS A 432 -14.83 4.14 -30.30
CA LYS A 432 -14.86 2.74 -30.76
C LYS A 432 -15.36 1.77 -29.68
N MET A 433 -14.92 1.90 -28.44
CA MET A 433 -15.41 1.08 -27.32
C MET A 433 -16.92 1.27 -27.08
N LEU A 434 -17.40 2.51 -27.10
CA LEU A 434 -18.82 2.84 -26.97
C LEU A 434 -19.63 2.27 -28.14
N LYS A 435 -19.12 2.35 -29.37
CA LYS A 435 -19.72 1.71 -30.56
C LYS A 435 -19.80 0.19 -30.40
N ALA A 436 -18.80 -0.43 -29.76
CA ALA A 436 -18.81 -1.85 -29.39
C ALA A 436 -19.69 -2.17 -28.14
N ARG A 437 -20.49 -1.20 -27.66
CA ARG A 437 -21.39 -1.32 -26.50
C ARG A 437 -20.65 -1.59 -25.18
N CYS A 438 -19.45 -1.08 -25.03
CA CYS A 438 -18.77 -1.07 -23.73
C CYS A 438 -19.21 0.17 -22.92
N ARG A 439 -19.16 0.07 -21.59
CA ARG A 439 -19.11 1.24 -20.70
C ARG A 439 -17.64 1.60 -20.48
N VAL A 440 -17.32 2.89 -20.41
CA VAL A 440 -15.93 3.34 -20.29
C VAL A 440 -15.76 4.14 -19.01
N LYS A 441 -14.73 3.82 -18.24
CA LYS A 441 -14.28 4.62 -17.08
C LYS A 441 -12.97 5.30 -17.42
N ILE A 442 -12.92 6.62 -17.28
CA ILE A 442 -11.68 7.40 -17.32
C ILE A 442 -11.26 7.66 -15.87
N TRP A 443 -10.14 7.07 -15.47
CA TRP A 443 -9.59 7.19 -14.13
C TRP A 443 -8.60 8.36 -14.07
N ILE A 444 -9.01 9.45 -13.43
CA ILE A 444 -8.17 10.62 -13.18
C ILE A 444 -7.28 10.30 -11.99
N ALA A 445 -6.06 9.87 -12.29
CA ALA A 445 -5.14 9.24 -11.35
C ALA A 445 -4.35 10.30 -10.56
N ASP A 446 -5.06 11.12 -9.78
CA ASP A 446 -4.49 12.27 -9.07
C ASP A 446 -3.54 11.87 -7.93
N TRP A 447 -3.93 10.92 -7.08
CA TRP A 447 -3.00 10.33 -6.10
C TRP A 447 -1.81 9.63 -6.75
N PHE A 448 -2.00 9.00 -7.90
CA PHE A 448 -0.92 8.35 -8.64
C PHE A 448 0.10 9.37 -9.15
N ALA A 449 -0.38 10.46 -9.75
CA ALA A 449 0.47 11.58 -10.16
C ALA A 449 1.23 12.18 -8.96
N MET A 450 0.59 12.27 -7.79
CA MET A 450 1.22 12.73 -6.55
C MET A 450 2.33 11.76 -6.10
N LEU A 451 2.07 10.45 -6.06
CA LEU A 451 3.05 9.41 -5.72
C LEU A 451 4.23 9.36 -6.70
N ASN A 452 4.02 9.69 -7.97
CA ASN A 452 5.07 9.80 -8.98
C ASN A 452 5.70 11.21 -9.07
N ASN A 453 5.43 12.08 -8.08
CA ASN A 453 5.99 13.42 -7.93
C ASN A 453 5.73 14.37 -9.13
N LYS A 454 4.58 14.22 -9.79
CA LYS A 454 4.13 15.16 -10.83
C LYS A 454 3.67 16.47 -10.18
N MET A 455 3.88 17.58 -10.87
CA MET A 455 3.59 18.93 -10.34
C MET A 455 4.23 19.23 -8.97
N GLY A 456 5.37 18.62 -8.68
CA GLY A 456 6.06 18.71 -7.39
C GLY A 456 5.34 17.99 -6.24
N GLY A 457 4.44 17.05 -6.54
CA GLY A 457 3.61 16.38 -5.54
C GLY A 457 2.44 17.21 -5.04
N ASP A 458 2.15 18.36 -5.66
CA ASP A 458 1.08 19.28 -5.26
C ASP A 458 -0.27 18.81 -5.79
N LEU A 459 -1.08 18.19 -4.91
CA LEU A 459 -2.38 17.61 -5.28
C LEU A 459 -3.36 18.67 -5.83
N ASN A 460 -3.27 19.93 -5.40
CA ASN A 460 -4.13 20.99 -5.93
C ASN A 460 -3.78 21.28 -7.39
N LYS A 461 -2.49 21.40 -7.72
CA LYS A 461 -2.05 21.57 -9.12
C LYS A 461 -2.43 20.37 -9.96
N ILE A 462 -2.28 19.15 -9.43
CA ILE A 462 -2.67 17.91 -10.11
C ILE A 462 -4.18 17.92 -10.41
N ARG A 463 -5.04 18.29 -9.46
CA ARG A 463 -6.49 18.40 -9.68
C ARG A 463 -6.87 19.49 -10.68
N THR A 464 -6.17 20.62 -10.68
CA THR A 464 -6.32 21.64 -11.73
C THR A 464 -6.00 21.06 -13.11
N VAL A 465 -4.88 20.33 -13.24
CA VAL A 465 -4.51 19.67 -14.50
C VAL A 465 -5.54 18.60 -14.89
N GLY A 466 -6.07 17.82 -13.96
CA GLY A 466 -7.08 16.81 -14.27
C GLY A 466 -8.38 17.43 -14.81
N SER A 467 -8.79 18.56 -14.23
CA SER A 467 -9.95 19.33 -14.72
C SER A 467 -9.71 19.85 -16.15
N TYR A 468 -8.50 20.33 -16.42
CA TYR A 468 -8.06 20.75 -17.76
C TYR A 468 -8.13 19.59 -18.78
N MET A 469 -7.71 18.39 -18.38
CA MET A 469 -7.77 17.19 -19.24
C MET A 469 -9.22 16.80 -19.56
N ILE A 470 -10.12 16.86 -18.56
CA ILE A 470 -11.56 16.58 -18.74
C ILE A 470 -12.19 17.55 -19.74
N GLU A 471 -11.88 18.85 -19.64
CA GLU A 471 -12.42 19.86 -20.56
C GLU A 471 -12.02 19.60 -22.02
N ILE A 472 -10.78 19.17 -22.27
CA ILE A 472 -10.34 18.80 -23.63
C ILE A 472 -11.16 17.63 -24.19
N TRP A 473 -11.35 16.57 -23.40
CA TRP A 473 -12.08 15.39 -23.89
C TRP A 473 -13.54 15.70 -24.21
N LYS A 474 -14.20 16.53 -23.41
CA LYS A 474 -15.58 16.97 -23.68
C LYS A 474 -15.68 17.72 -25.02
N VAL A 475 -14.73 18.61 -25.30
CA VAL A 475 -14.76 19.47 -26.50
C VAL A 475 -14.39 18.71 -27.78
N LEU A 476 -13.53 17.69 -27.70
CA LEU A 476 -13.15 16.85 -28.83
C LEU A 476 -14.29 15.99 -29.40
N GLY A 477 -15.49 16.03 -28.82
CA GLY A 477 -16.59 15.15 -29.24
C GLY A 477 -16.40 13.71 -28.77
N MET A 478 -15.71 13.50 -27.63
CA MET A 478 -15.85 12.25 -26.90
C MET A 478 -17.31 12.09 -26.50
N ASN A 479 -17.92 10.96 -26.83
CA ASN A 479 -19.30 10.71 -26.45
C ASN A 479 -19.40 10.47 -24.93
N VAL A 480 -19.76 11.51 -24.19
CA VAL A 480 -19.80 11.49 -22.71
C VAL A 480 -20.95 10.66 -22.14
N ASP A 481 -22.00 10.37 -22.93
CA ASP A 481 -23.20 9.67 -22.45
C ASP A 481 -22.96 8.19 -22.08
N GLY A 482 -21.76 7.67 -22.32
CA GLY A 482 -21.31 6.33 -21.90
C GLY A 482 -19.96 6.30 -21.17
N VAL A 483 -19.46 7.46 -20.74
CA VAL A 483 -18.14 7.62 -20.11
C VAL A 483 -18.30 8.16 -18.69
N GLU A 484 -17.71 7.46 -17.72
CA GLU A 484 -17.62 7.91 -16.33
C GLU A 484 -16.23 8.48 -16.05
N PHE A 485 -16.14 9.77 -15.72
CA PHE A 485 -14.91 10.38 -15.20
C PHE A 485 -14.85 10.19 -13.69
N LEU A 486 -13.83 9.49 -13.20
CA LEU A 486 -13.69 9.13 -11.79
C LEU A 486 -12.34 9.63 -11.27
N TRP A 487 -12.36 10.39 -10.18
CA TRP A 487 -11.14 10.83 -9.49
C TRP A 487 -10.65 9.74 -8.53
N ALA A 488 -9.37 9.39 -8.64
CA ALA A 488 -8.81 8.31 -7.85
C ALA A 488 -8.93 8.56 -6.35
N SER A 489 -8.51 9.74 -5.90
CA SER A 489 -8.63 10.15 -4.51
C SER A 489 -10.07 10.06 -3.98
N GLU A 490 -11.04 10.63 -4.70
CA GLU A 490 -12.44 10.67 -4.25
C GLU A 490 -13.04 9.27 -4.14
N GLU A 491 -12.83 8.41 -5.14
CA GLU A 491 -13.41 7.07 -5.14
C GLU A 491 -12.75 6.17 -4.10
N ILE A 492 -11.43 6.27 -3.91
CA ILE A 492 -10.72 5.51 -2.89
C ILE A 492 -11.11 5.98 -1.49
N GLU A 493 -11.21 7.28 -1.23
CA GLU A 493 -11.62 7.80 0.09
C GLU A 493 -13.04 7.34 0.47
N LYS A 494 -13.98 7.33 -0.49
CA LYS A 494 -15.36 6.87 -0.25
C LYS A 494 -15.43 5.39 0.13
N ARG A 495 -14.52 4.55 -0.36
CA ARG A 495 -14.52 3.08 -0.20
C ARG A 495 -13.13 2.56 0.20
N GLY A 496 -12.54 3.23 1.18
CA GLY A 496 -11.16 2.97 1.60
C GLY A 496 -10.96 1.56 2.17
N ASP A 497 -11.95 1.03 2.87
CA ASP A 497 -11.92 -0.33 3.40
C ASP A 497 -11.81 -1.37 2.28
N GLU A 498 -12.62 -1.24 1.22
CA GLU A 498 -12.58 -2.09 0.02
C GLU A 498 -11.21 -1.97 -0.68
N TYR A 499 -10.79 -0.74 -0.94
CA TYR A 499 -9.59 -0.47 -1.74
C TYR A 499 -8.30 -0.90 -1.05
N TRP A 500 -8.09 -0.49 0.20
CA TRP A 500 -6.84 -0.77 0.90
C TRP A 500 -6.73 -2.23 1.31
N SER A 501 -7.86 -2.92 1.54
CA SER A 501 -7.87 -4.38 1.69
C SER A 501 -7.35 -5.07 0.43
N LEU A 502 -7.76 -4.61 -0.77
CA LEU A 502 -7.25 -5.14 -2.04
C LEU A 502 -5.74 -4.88 -2.21
N VAL A 503 -5.27 -3.66 -1.93
CA VAL A 503 -3.85 -3.30 -2.02
C VAL A 503 -3.01 -4.19 -1.10
N MET A 504 -3.43 -4.37 0.15
CA MET A 504 -2.75 -5.25 1.10
C MET A 504 -2.72 -6.70 0.62
N ASP A 505 -3.84 -7.23 0.13
CA ASP A 505 -3.93 -8.61 -0.36
C ASP A 505 -3.02 -8.88 -1.58
N ILE A 506 -3.03 -7.94 -2.55
CA ILE A 506 -2.15 -7.99 -3.73
C ILE A 506 -0.69 -7.97 -3.30
N SER A 507 -0.34 -7.08 -2.36
CA SER A 507 1.05 -6.90 -1.89
C SER A 507 1.59 -8.17 -1.21
N GLN A 508 0.76 -8.82 -0.40
CA GLN A 508 1.12 -10.01 0.33
C GLN A 508 1.40 -11.19 -0.61
N LYS A 509 0.62 -11.31 -1.69
CA LYS A 509 0.72 -12.43 -2.65
C LYS A 509 1.85 -12.24 -3.66
N ARG A 510 2.61 -11.14 -3.62
CA ARG A 510 3.63 -10.81 -4.63
C ARG A 510 5.00 -10.55 -4.03
N ASN A 511 6.02 -11.03 -4.72
CA ASN A 511 7.41 -10.75 -4.36
C ASN A 511 7.73 -9.27 -4.64
N PHE A 512 8.50 -8.65 -3.76
CA PHE A 512 8.87 -7.24 -3.84
C PHE A 512 9.49 -6.89 -5.21
N LYS A 513 10.47 -7.68 -5.70
CA LYS A 513 11.08 -7.47 -7.03
C LYS A 513 10.10 -7.52 -8.20
N ARG A 514 9.00 -8.29 -8.09
CA ARG A 514 7.97 -8.34 -9.14
C ARG A 514 7.24 -7.00 -9.26
N ILE A 515 7.07 -6.28 -8.14
CA ILE A 515 6.48 -4.94 -8.08
C ILE A 515 7.46 -3.89 -8.59
N VAL A 516 8.74 -3.96 -8.18
CA VAL A 516 9.79 -3.04 -8.68
C VAL A 516 9.89 -3.08 -10.21
N ARG A 517 9.77 -4.26 -10.84
CA ARG A 517 9.76 -4.42 -12.31
C ARG A 517 8.58 -3.73 -13.01
N CYS A 518 7.51 -3.40 -12.27
CA CYS A 518 6.38 -2.63 -12.78
C CYS A 518 6.61 -1.12 -12.74
N SER A 519 7.74 -0.61 -12.22
CA SER A 519 8.06 0.83 -12.19
C SER A 519 8.01 1.51 -13.56
N GLN A 520 8.15 0.76 -14.65
CA GLN A 520 8.03 1.27 -16.02
C GLN A 520 6.65 1.84 -16.36
N ILE A 521 5.59 1.38 -15.70
CA ILE A 521 4.22 1.88 -15.94
C ILE A 521 4.08 3.37 -15.57
N MET A 522 4.92 3.86 -14.66
CA MET A 522 4.99 5.25 -14.23
C MET A 522 6.20 5.99 -14.83
N GLY A 523 6.79 5.44 -15.90
CA GLY A 523 7.91 6.06 -16.63
C GLY A 523 9.26 6.00 -15.90
N ARG A 524 9.44 5.08 -14.95
CA ARG A 524 10.70 4.87 -14.21
C ARG A 524 11.36 3.56 -14.60
N ARG A 525 12.68 3.46 -14.45
CA ARG A 525 13.41 2.19 -14.55
C ARG A 525 13.43 1.50 -13.20
N ASP A 526 13.54 0.17 -13.22
CA ASP A 526 13.70 -0.63 -12.01
C ASP A 526 15.07 -0.45 -11.33
N THR A 527 16.00 0.23 -12.00
CA THR A 527 17.31 0.63 -11.50
C THR A 527 17.38 2.08 -11.01
N ASP A 528 16.31 2.86 -11.17
CA ASP A 528 16.28 4.24 -10.68
C ASP A 528 16.23 4.25 -9.13
N ALA A 529 16.64 5.38 -8.53
CA ALA A 529 16.46 5.60 -7.11
C ALA A 529 14.97 5.89 -6.81
N LEU A 530 14.22 4.86 -6.44
CA LEU A 530 12.78 4.95 -6.19
C LEU A 530 12.46 5.32 -4.74
N THR A 531 11.39 6.09 -4.55
CA THR A 531 10.73 6.26 -3.24
C THR A 531 9.87 5.04 -2.90
N ALA A 532 9.52 4.87 -1.63
CA ALA A 532 8.61 3.81 -1.23
C ALA A 532 7.19 4.01 -1.81
N ALA A 533 6.77 5.26 -2.01
CA ALA A 533 5.52 5.63 -2.69
C ALA A 533 5.45 5.05 -4.13
N GLN A 534 6.58 5.02 -4.83
CA GLN A 534 6.69 4.45 -6.17
C GLN A 534 6.62 2.93 -6.21
N ILE A 535 6.75 2.24 -5.06
CA ILE A 535 6.45 0.81 -4.94
C ILE A 535 4.96 0.57 -4.63
N MET A 536 4.33 1.49 -3.90
CA MET A 536 2.88 1.44 -3.68
C MET A 536 2.10 1.64 -4.99
N TYR A 537 2.61 2.48 -5.89
CA TYR A 537 1.94 2.82 -7.15
C TYR A 537 1.50 1.58 -7.97
N PRO A 538 2.35 0.60 -8.33
CA PRO A 538 1.88 -0.56 -9.08
C PRO A 538 0.92 -1.49 -8.31
N LEU A 539 0.99 -1.50 -6.98
CA LEU A 539 0.04 -2.25 -6.15
C LEU A 539 -1.35 -1.61 -6.23
N MET A 540 -1.41 -0.28 -6.11
CA MET A 540 -2.62 0.52 -6.24
C MET A 540 -3.23 0.38 -7.64
N GLN A 541 -2.45 0.52 -8.71
CA GLN A 541 -2.99 0.39 -10.07
C GLN A 541 -3.48 -1.04 -10.38
N CYS A 542 -2.88 -2.05 -9.76
CA CYS A 542 -3.40 -3.42 -9.81
C CYS A 542 -4.75 -3.52 -9.08
N ALA A 543 -4.89 -2.87 -7.92
CA ALA A 543 -6.14 -2.84 -7.16
C ALA A 543 -7.27 -2.11 -7.91
N ASP A 544 -6.96 -1.03 -8.63
CA ASP A 544 -7.91 -0.26 -9.44
C ASP A 544 -8.73 -1.15 -10.38
N ILE A 545 -8.08 -2.13 -11.03
CA ILE A 545 -8.71 -3.05 -11.98
C ILE A 545 -9.87 -3.81 -11.32
N PHE A 546 -9.69 -4.25 -10.07
CA PHE A 546 -10.70 -4.99 -9.33
C PHE A 546 -11.73 -4.06 -8.68
N PHE A 547 -11.27 -2.96 -8.11
CA PHE A 547 -12.08 -1.95 -7.44
C PHE A 547 -13.08 -1.27 -8.38
N LEU A 548 -12.65 -0.97 -9.61
CA LEU A 548 -13.48 -0.39 -10.66
C LEU A 548 -14.31 -1.45 -11.41
N LYS A 549 -14.14 -2.73 -11.08
CA LYS A 549 -14.83 -3.88 -11.70
C LYS A 549 -14.60 -3.95 -13.21
N VAL A 550 -13.35 -3.73 -13.61
CA VAL A 550 -12.93 -3.70 -15.02
C VAL A 550 -13.00 -5.09 -15.63
N ASP A 551 -13.57 -5.19 -16.83
CA ASP A 551 -13.47 -6.38 -17.67
C ASP A 551 -12.36 -6.25 -18.72
N ILE A 552 -12.12 -5.03 -19.23
CA ILE A 552 -11.13 -4.74 -20.27
C ILE A 552 -10.21 -3.60 -19.83
N CYS A 553 -8.93 -3.90 -19.59
CA CYS A 553 -7.89 -2.90 -19.38
C CYS A 553 -7.45 -2.31 -20.73
N GLN A 554 -7.96 -1.14 -21.11
CA GLN A 554 -7.67 -0.49 -22.39
C GLN A 554 -6.62 0.61 -22.22
N MET A 555 -5.39 0.20 -21.93
CA MET A 555 -4.26 1.11 -21.66
C MET A 555 -3.16 0.97 -22.72
N GLY A 556 -2.12 1.80 -22.66
CA GLY A 556 -0.99 1.72 -23.60
C GLY A 556 -0.16 0.45 -23.39
N MET A 557 0.61 0.03 -24.40
CA MET A 557 1.56 -1.09 -24.28
C MET A 557 2.55 -0.94 -23.12
N ASP A 558 2.86 0.29 -22.70
CA ASP A 558 3.71 0.60 -21.56
C ASP A 558 3.09 0.25 -20.20
N GLN A 559 1.75 0.10 -20.13
CA GLN A 559 1.02 -0.33 -18.93
C GLN A 559 0.88 -1.86 -18.81
N ARG A 560 1.37 -2.62 -19.80
CA ARG A 560 1.18 -4.08 -19.89
C ARG A 560 1.62 -4.84 -18.64
N LYS A 561 2.72 -4.44 -17.99
CA LYS A 561 3.30 -5.17 -16.85
C LYS A 561 2.36 -5.25 -15.62
N VAL A 562 1.60 -4.18 -15.35
CA VAL A 562 0.62 -4.17 -14.25
C VAL A 562 -0.68 -4.88 -14.63
N ASN A 563 -1.08 -4.82 -15.91
CA ASN A 563 -2.20 -5.61 -16.40
C ASN A 563 -1.93 -7.12 -16.30
N VAL A 564 -0.71 -7.54 -16.62
CA VAL A 564 -0.27 -8.94 -16.40
C VAL A 564 -0.21 -9.26 -14.91
N LEU A 565 0.23 -8.33 -14.06
CA LEU A 565 0.21 -8.51 -12.60
C LEU A 565 -1.20 -8.79 -12.08
N ALA A 566 -2.22 -8.13 -12.62
CA ALA A 566 -3.62 -8.38 -12.27
C ALA A 566 -4.09 -9.79 -12.69
N ARG A 567 -3.71 -10.27 -13.88
CA ARG A 567 -3.99 -11.65 -14.32
C ARG A 567 -3.27 -12.68 -13.46
N GLU A 568 -2.00 -12.42 -13.10
CA GLU A 568 -1.28 -13.24 -12.12
C GLU A 568 -2.07 -13.27 -10.81
N TYR A 569 -2.59 -12.12 -10.34
CA TYR A 569 -3.32 -12.01 -9.07
C TYR A 569 -4.58 -12.87 -9.08
N CYS A 570 -5.34 -12.85 -10.17
CA CYS A 570 -6.45 -13.78 -10.37
C CYS A 570 -6.03 -15.25 -10.19
N ASN A 571 -4.85 -15.67 -10.68
CA ASN A 571 -4.36 -17.03 -10.46
C ASN A 571 -4.10 -17.32 -8.97
N ALA A 572 -3.52 -16.36 -8.25
CA ALA A 572 -3.19 -16.52 -6.83
C ALA A 572 -4.45 -16.64 -5.95
N ILE A 573 -5.53 -15.93 -6.31
CA ILE A 573 -6.82 -16.00 -5.61
C ILE A 573 -7.79 -17.01 -6.25
N ARG A 574 -7.35 -17.80 -7.23
CA ARG A 574 -8.15 -18.79 -7.97
C ARG A 574 -9.44 -18.21 -8.59
N ARG A 575 -9.36 -16.97 -9.08
CA ARG A 575 -10.44 -16.29 -9.82
C ARG A 575 -10.35 -16.62 -11.30
N ASN A 576 -11.40 -17.24 -11.84
CA ASN A 576 -11.47 -17.64 -13.25
C ASN A 576 -11.69 -16.45 -14.19
N ASN A 577 -12.53 -15.49 -13.81
CA ASN A 577 -12.79 -14.31 -14.64
C ASN A 577 -11.64 -13.30 -14.51
N LYS A 578 -10.72 -13.33 -15.49
CA LYS A 578 -9.55 -12.46 -15.59
C LYS A 578 -9.87 -11.23 -16.45
N PRO A 579 -9.28 -10.06 -16.13
CA PRO A 579 -9.40 -8.90 -17.01
C PRO A 579 -8.73 -9.18 -18.35
N ILE A 580 -9.38 -8.77 -19.43
CA ILE A 580 -8.81 -8.72 -20.78
C ILE A 580 -7.82 -7.56 -20.83
N ILE A 581 -6.64 -7.80 -21.37
CA ILE A 581 -5.66 -6.74 -21.64
C ILE A 581 -5.81 -6.35 -23.10
N LEU A 582 -6.25 -5.12 -23.38
CA LEU A 582 -6.45 -4.60 -24.73
C LEU A 582 -5.53 -3.38 -24.94
N SER A 583 -4.25 -3.67 -25.15
CA SER A 583 -3.19 -2.66 -25.16
C SER A 583 -3.15 -1.93 -26.50
N HIS A 584 -3.16 -0.59 -26.49
CA HIS A 584 -3.06 0.22 -27.70
C HIS A 584 -1.61 0.65 -28.00
N HIS A 585 -1.40 1.02 -29.26
CA HIS A 585 -0.11 1.46 -29.77
C HIS A 585 0.38 2.77 -29.14
N ILE A 586 1.67 2.83 -28.82
CA ILE A 586 2.31 4.02 -28.23
C ILE A 586 2.76 4.95 -29.36
N LEU A 587 2.06 6.06 -29.53
CA LEU A 587 2.40 7.05 -30.56
C LEU A 587 3.80 7.65 -30.29
N PRO A 588 4.70 7.68 -31.30
CA PRO A 588 6.05 8.19 -31.14
C PRO A 588 6.11 9.71 -31.02
N GLY A 589 7.25 10.20 -30.53
CA GLY A 589 7.60 11.62 -30.67
C GLY A 589 7.90 11.94 -32.14
N ILE A 590 7.68 13.19 -32.55
CA ILE A 590 7.86 13.57 -33.96
C ILE A 590 9.32 13.63 -34.42
N LYS A 591 10.30 13.53 -33.52
CA LYS A 591 11.73 13.54 -33.86
C LYS A 591 12.28 12.12 -34.01
N GLU A 592 13.41 12.00 -34.69
CA GLU A 592 14.10 10.73 -34.89
C GLU A 592 14.46 10.05 -33.56
N GLY A 593 14.28 8.72 -33.50
CA GLY A 593 14.66 7.89 -32.35
C GLY A 593 13.73 7.99 -31.13
N GLN A 594 12.66 8.78 -31.18
CA GLN A 594 11.73 8.95 -30.07
C GLN A 594 10.55 7.99 -30.14
N GLN A 595 10.73 6.79 -29.58
CA GLN A 595 9.71 5.72 -29.57
C GLN A 595 8.42 6.07 -28.81
N LYS A 596 8.44 7.10 -27.94
CA LYS A 596 7.29 7.54 -27.17
C LYS A 596 7.32 9.06 -27.03
N MET A 597 6.15 9.68 -27.19
CA MET A 597 5.99 11.10 -26.92
C MET A 597 6.29 11.44 -25.45
N SER A 598 7.07 12.49 -25.22
CA SER A 598 7.44 12.93 -23.87
C SER A 598 7.00 14.37 -23.62
N LYS A 599 6.43 14.61 -22.44
CA LYS A 599 6.15 15.96 -21.94
C LYS A 599 7.43 16.75 -21.63
N SER A 600 8.57 16.06 -21.45
CA SER A 600 9.85 16.69 -21.11
C SER A 600 10.57 17.31 -22.30
N ASP A 601 10.20 16.93 -23.54
CA ASP A 601 10.66 17.61 -24.76
C ASP A 601 9.42 18.21 -25.45
N PRO A 602 9.03 19.47 -25.13
CA PRO A 602 7.84 20.10 -25.71
C PRO A 602 7.87 20.22 -27.23
N SER A 603 9.05 20.15 -27.84
CA SER A 603 9.22 20.22 -29.29
C SER A 603 9.05 18.87 -29.99
N SER A 604 8.99 17.75 -29.25
CA SER A 604 8.69 16.44 -29.80
C SER A 604 7.22 16.01 -29.72
N ALA A 605 6.41 16.76 -28.96
CA ALA A 605 5.01 16.47 -28.71
C ALA A 605 4.12 17.52 -29.36
N ILE A 606 3.01 17.10 -29.96
CA ILE A 606 1.92 18.01 -30.32
C ILE A 606 0.94 18.05 -29.14
N PHE A 607 0.75 19.24 -28.57
CA PHE A 607 -0.20 19.46 -27.50
C PHE A 607 -1.57 19.84 -28.04
N MET A 608 -2.61 19.53 -27.28
CA MET A 608 -4.00 19.68 -27.69
C MET A 608 -4.41 21.13 -27.99
N GLU A 609 -3.70 22.07 -27.40
CA GLU A 609 -3.92 23.51 -27.49
C GLU A 609 -2.79 24.26 -28.20
N ASP A 610 -1.85 23.54 -28.85
CA ASP A 610 -0.84 24.20 -29.69
C ASP A 610 -1.55 25.01 -30.79
N ASP A 611 -1.10 26.24 -31.03
CA ASP A 611 -1.63 27.06 -32.11
C ASP A 611 -1.22 26.52 -33.49
N GLU A 612 -1.84 27.06 -34.55
CA GLU A 612 -1.59 26.59 -35.91
C GLU A 612 -0.11 26.69 -36.32
N SER A 613 0.56 27.78 -35.93
CA SER A 613 1.97 28.01 -36.25
C SER A 613 2.88 27.01 -35.54
N GLN A 614 2.56 26.66 -34.29
CA GLN A 614 3.27 25.67 -33.50
C GLN A 614 3.15 24.27 -34.11
N VAL A 615 1.95 23.85 -34.50
CA VAL A 615 1.71 22.57 -35.19
C VAL A 615 2.48 22.52 -36.51
N ASN A 616 2.37 23.57 -37.33
CA ASN A 616 3.05 23.64 -38.62
C ASN A 616 4.58 23.57 -38.47
N SER A 617 5.14 24.31 -37.50
CA SER A 617 6.58 24.29 -37.22
C SER A 617 7.06 22.92 -36.74
N LYS A 618 6.30 22.26 -35.87
CA LYS A 618 6.62 20.94 -35.33
C LYS A 618 6.61 19.87 -36.42
N ILE A 619 5.55 19.83 -37.25
CA ILE A 619 5.44 18.87 -38.36
C ILE A 619 6.48 19.13 -39.45
N ALA A 620 6.80 20.39 -39.75
CA ALA A 620 7.87 20.71 -40.70
C ALA A 620 9.21 20.09 -40.26
N GLN A 621 9.51 20.12 -38.96
CA GLN A 621 10.73 19.57 -38.36
C GLN A 621 10.66 18.07 -38.05
N ALA A 622 9.49 17.43 -38.26
CA ALA A 622 9.32 16.02 -37.94
C ALA A 622 10.23 15.12 -38.79
N PHE A 623 10.70 14.03 -38.19
CA PHE A 623 11.43 12.99 -38.90
C PHE A 623 10.48 12.29 -39.88
N CYS A 624 10.81 12.34 -41.17
CA CYS A 624 9.98 11.76 -42.23
C CYS A 624 10.89 11.33 -43.39
N PRO A 625 11.74 10.31 -43.18
CA PRO A 625 12.68 9.86 -44.20
C PRO A 625 11.95 9.34 -45.44
N GLN A 626 12.40 9.73 -46.63
CA GLN A 626 11.78 9.32 -47.89
C GLN A 626 11.85 7.79 -48.06
N LYS A 627 10.75 7.17 -48.53
CA LYS A 627 10.61 5.71 -48.77
C LYS A 627 10.72 4.80 -47.55
N ILE A 628 11.00 5.33 -46.36
CA ILE A 628 11.08 4.55 -45.13
C ILE A 628 9.75 4.72 -44.37
N THR A 629 8.99 3.63 -44.30
CA THR A 629 7.68 3.59 -43.64
C THR A 629 7.77 3.18 -42.17
N GLU A 630 8.72 2.31 -41.83
CA GLU A 630 8.94 1.82 -40.47
C GLU A 630 9.53 2.92 -39.58
N GLY A 631 8.92 3.12 -38.39
CA GLY A 631 9.35 4.12 -37.42
C GLY A 631 9.22 5.57 -37.90
N ASN A 632 8.41 5.82 -38.94
CA ASN A 632 8.18 7.15 -39.49
C ASN A 632 7.02 7.84 -38.73
N PRO A 633 7.29 8.82 -37.84
CA PRO A 633 6.25 9.40 -37.01
C PRO A 633 5.17 10.12 -37.82
N CYS A 634 5.48 10.72 -38.98
CA CYS A 634 4.44 11.34 -39.81
C CYS A 634 3.41 10.30 -40.29
N LEU A 635 3.87 9.16 -40.78
CA LEU A 635 2.99 8.08 -41.26
C LEU A 635 2.21 7.43 -40.12
N GLU A 636 2.81 7.31 -38.93
CA GLU A 636 2.13 6.79 -37.75
C GLU A 636 1.02 7.74 -37.28
N TYR A 637 1.23 9.06 -37.31
CA TYR A 637 0.18 10.03 -36.98
C TYR A 637 -0.95 9.97 -38.01
N ILE A 638 -0.63 9.76 -39.29
CA ILE A 638 -1.66 9.54 -40.31
C ILE A 638 -2.45 8.26 -39.98
N LYS A 639 -1.76 7.14 -39.75
CA LYS A 639 -2.39 5.83 -39.47
C LYS A 639 -3.25 5.80 -38.21
N TYR A 640 -2.78 6.39 -37.11
CA TYR A 640 -3.40 6.25 -35.80
C TYR A 640 -4.24 7.46 -35.35
N ILE A 641 -4.04 8.64 -35.93
CA ILE A 641 -4.78 9.86 -35.58
C ILE A 641 -5.65 10.34 -36.74
N VAL A 642 -5.04 10.68 -37.88
CA VAL A 642 -5.77 11.36 -38.97
C VAL A 642 -6.75 10.41 -39.66
N PHE A 643 -6.29 9.22 -40.03
CA PHE A 643 -7.09 8.25 -40.77
C PHE A 643 -8.26 7.73 -39.94
N PRO A 644 -8.12 7.38 -38.64
CA PRO A 644 -9.28 6.99 -37.83
C PRO A 644 -10.23 8.14 -37.50
N TRP A 645 -9.80 9.40 -37.64
CA TRP A 645 -10.63 10.58 -37.40
C TRP A 645 -11.47 10.98 -38.61
N PHE A 646 -10.86 11.02 -39.80
CA PHE A 646 -11.52 11.45 -41.03
C PHE A 646 -11.95 10.29 -41.95
N GLU A 647 -11.54 9.05 -41.65
CA GLU A 647 -11.69 7.86 -42.51
C GLU A 647 -10.99 7.96 -43.88
N ARG A 648 -10.13 8.97 -44.05
CA ARG A 648 -9.34 9.23 -45.25
C ARG A 648 -8.14 10.14 -44.97
N PHE A 649 -7.24 10.28 -45.93
CA PHE A 649 -6.17 11.28 -45.91
C PHE A 649 -6.10 12.05 -47.24
N ASP A 650 -6.21 13.37 -47.18
CA ASP A 650 -6.27 14.26 -48.35
C ASP A 650 -4.92 14.97 -48.56
N LEU A 651 -4.28 14.77 -49.73
CA LEU A 651 -3.10 15.54 -50.12
C LEU A 651 -3.49 16.88 -50.76
N LEU A 652 -2.68 17.91 -50.47
CA LEU A 652 -2.80 19.22 -51.08
C LEU A 652 -1.58 19.47 -51.96
N HIS A 653 -1.81 19.63 -53.26
CA HIS A 653 -0.78 20.09 -54.19
C HIS A 653 -1.13 21.48 -54.71
N LYS A 654 -0.09 22.30 -54.93
CA LYS A 654 -0.24 23.71 -55.35
C LYS A 654 -0.42 23.89 -56.87
N ASP A 655 -0.11 22.88 -57.69
CA ASP A 655 -0.02 23.04 -59.15
C ASP A 655 -0.97 22.12 -59.95
N ALA A 656 -1.32 22.58 -61.16
CA ALA A 656 -2.39 22.06 -62.01
C ALA A 656 -2.17 20.66 -62.63
N ASP A 657 -0.96 20.10 -62.57
CA ASP A 657 -0.61 18.84 -63.28
C ASP A 657 -0.44 17.61 -62.36
N GLY A 658 -0.51 17.78 -61.03
CA GLY A 658 -0.27 16.69 -60.06
C GLY A 658 -1.53 15.97 -59.53
N GLY A 659 -2.72 16.58 -59.69
CA GLY A 659 -4.00 16.08 -59.17
C GLY A 659 -4.10 16.05 -57.64
N SER A 660 -5.23 16.50 -57.08
CA SER A 660 -5.54 16.23 -55.67
C SER A 660 -5.73 14.72 -55.48
N LYS A 661 -4.96 14.09 -54.59
CA LYS A 661 -5.11 12.67 -54.27
C LYS A 661 -5.69 12.49 -52.86
N THR A 662 -6.72 11.66 -52.76
CA THR A 662 -7.32 11.22 -51.50
C THR A 662 -7.05 9.74 -51.32
N TYR A 663 -6.46 9.39 -50.18
CA TYR A 663 -6.28 8.00 -49.77
C TYR A 663 -7.46 7.58 -48.90
N ASN A 664 -8.25 6.63 -49.38
CA ASN A 664 -9.37 6.03 -48.63
C ASN A 664 -8.95 4.74 -47.92
N ARG A 665 -7.70 4.31 -48.09
CA ARG A 665 -7.10 3.13 -47.46
C ARG A 665 -5.68 3.47 -47.02
N ILE A 666 -5.33 3.09 -45.80
CA ILE A 666 -4.01 3.38 -45.26
C ILE A 666 -2.91 2.59 -45.99
N GLU A 667 -3.24 1.39 -46.50
CA GLU A 667 -2.30 0.57 -47.27
C GLU A 667 -1.81 1.28 -48.54
N GLU A 668 -2.73 1.93 -49.28
CA GLU A 668 -2.40 2.67 -50.52
C GLU A 668 -1.41 3.81 -50.25
N LEU A 669 -1.57 4.49 -49.12
CA LEU A 669 -0.65 5.56 -48.70
C LEU A 669 0.74 5.03 -48.39
N PHE A 670 0.82 3.88 -47.70
CA PHE A 670 2.10 3.27 -47.35
C PHE A 670 2.81 2.70 -48.59
N GLU A 671 2.08 2.12 -49.54
CA GLU A 671 2.63 1.63 -50.82
C GLU A 671 3.20 2.77 -51.68
N ASP A 672 2.47 3.88 -51.81
CA ASP A 672 2.94 5.07 -52.52
C ASP A 672 4.16 5.70 -51.85
N TYR A 673 4.17 5.77 -50.52
CA TYR A 673 5.31 6.32 -49.79
C TYR A 673 6.55 5.43 -49.96
N ALA A 674 6.40 4.10 -49.82
CA ALA A 674 7.50 3.14 -49.95
C ALA A 674 8.08 3.10 -51.38
N SER A 675 7.22 3.20 -52.40
CA SER A 675 7.67 3.28 -53.81
C SER A 675 8.33 4.62 -54.15
N GLY A 676 8.02 5.67 -53.38
CA GLY A 676 8.46 7.04 -53.62
C GLY A 676 7.54 7.83 -54.55
N ALA A 677 6.36 7.30 -54.87
CA ALA A 677 5.30 8.05 -55.55
C ALA A 677 4.75 9.19 -54.67
N LEU A 678 4.88 9.08 -53.35
CA LEU A 678 4.54 10.12 -52.38
C LEU A 678 5.80 10.66 -51.68
N HIS A 679 6.01 11.98 -51.72
CA HIS A 679 7.17 12.65 -51.14
C HIS A 679 6.88 13.20 -49.72
N PRO A 680 7.86 13.19 -48.79
CA PRO A 680 7.72 13.82 -47.46
C PRO A 680 7.23 15.27 -47.49
N ASP A 681 7.64 16.04 -48.51
CA ASP A 681 7.28 17.46 -48.67
C ASP A 681 5.79 17.67 -48.99
N ASP A 682 5.10 16.64 -49.47
CA ASP A 682 3.66 16.64 -49.66
C ASP A 682 2.92 16.13 -48.41
N VAL A 683 3.49 15.11 -47.76
CA VAL A 683 2.93 14.47 -46.56
C VAL A 683 2.86 15.44 -45.40
N LYS A 684 3.95 16.17 -45.14
CA LYS A 684 4.06 17.05 -43.96
C LYS A 684 3.02 18.18 -43.96
N PRO A 685 2.84 18.98 -45.03
CA PRO A 685 1.81 20.02 -45.05
C PRO A 685 0.38 19.48 -44.94
N ALA A 686 0.09 18.35 -45.61
CA ALA A 686 -1.22 17.70 -45.52
C ALA A 686 -1.52 17.20 -44.10
N LEU A 687 -0.54 16.57 -43.45
CA LEU A 687 -0.62 16.14 -42.05
C LEU A 687 -0.83 17.32 -41.11
N ALA A 688 -0.05 18.39 -41.26
CA ALA A 688 -0.19 19.59 -40.42
C ALA A 688 -1.60 20.19 -40.53
N LYS A 689 -2.13 20.33 -41.75
CA LYS A 689 -3.50 20.82 -41.97
C LYS A 689 -4.53 19.92 -41.30
N ALA A 690 -4.43 18.61 -41.48
CA ALA A 690 -5.36 17.66 -40.88
C ALA A 690 -5.35 17.74 -39.35
N ILE A 691 -4.17 17.78 -38.73
CA ILE A 691 -4.04 17.96 -37.27
C ILE A 691 -4.63 19.29 -36.83
N ASN A 692 -4.37 20.39 -37.54
CA ASN A 692 -4.95 21.69 -37.21
C ASN A 692 -6.48 21.69 -37.24
N GLN A 693 -7.09 21.00 -38.21
CA GLN A 693 -8.54 20.83 -38.28
C GLN A 693 -9.09 20.05 -37.07
N ILE A 694 -8.40 18.98 -36.65
CA ILE A 694 -8.78 18.19 -35.48
C ILE A 694 -8.70 19.01 -34.19
N LEU A 695 -7.66 19.84 -34.04
CA LEU A 695 -7.43 20.64 -32.82
C LEU A 695 -8.26 21.92 -32.75
N GLN A 696 -8.89 22.35 -33.85
CA GLN A 696 -9.61 23.62 -33.91
C GLN A 696 -10.71 23.77 -32.84
N PRO A 697 -11.57 22.77 -32.59
CA PRO A 697 -12.60 22.88 -31.55
C PRO A 697 -12.01 23.14 -30.15
N VAL A 698 -10.85 22.54 -29.85
CA VAL A 698 -10.15 22.73 -28.57
C VAL A 698 -9.65 24.17 -28.45
N ARG A 699 -9.04 24.71 -29.51
CA ARG A 699 -8.58 26.11 -29.55
C ARG A 699 -9.73 27.09 -29.37
N ASP A 700 -10.85 26.83 -30.06
CA ASP A 700 -12.04 27.68 -29.99
C ASP A 700 -12.62 27.67 -28.57
N HIS A 701 -12.70 26.51 -27.90
CA HIS A 701 -13.15 26.42 -26.51
C HIS A 701 -12.30 27.25 -25.55
N PHE A 702 -10.98 27.06 -25.58
CA PHE A 702 -10.06 27.79 -24.70
C PHE A 702 -9.94 29.29 -25.03
N SER A 703 -10.40 29.72 -26.21
CA SER A 703 -10.44 31.13 -26.59
C SER A 703 -11.75 31.79 -26.20
N ASN A 704 -12.87 31.08 -26.34
CA ASN A 704 -14.23 31.62 -26.22
C ASN A 704 -14.86 31.40 -24.84
N ASN A 705 -14.36 30.43 -24.06
CA ASN A 705 -14.82 30.18 -22.68
C ASN A 705 -13.83 30.81 -21.67
N PRO A 706 -14.24 31.86 -20.92
CA PRO A 706 -13.35 32.55 -19.97
C PRO A 706 -12.78 31.64 -18.88
N ASP A 707 -13.58 30.72 -18.34
CA ASP A 707 -13.14 29.83 -17.26
C ASP A 707 -12.13 28.81 -17.79
N ALA A 708 -12.40 28.24 -18.97
CA ALA A 708 -11.46 27.33 -19.63
C ALA A 708 -10.14 28.05 -19.96
N LYS A 709 -10.21 29.31 -20.41
CA LYS A 709 -9.02 30.12 -20.70
C LYS A 709 -8.14 30.31 -19.47
N VAL A 710 -8.71 30.71 -18.34
CA VAL A 710 -8.00 30.85 -17.05
C VAL A 710 -7.39 29.52 -16.62
N LEU A 711 -8.13 28.43 -16.78
CA LEU A 711 -7.65 27.08 -16.48
C LEU A 711 -6.42 26.72 -17.33
N LEU A 712 -6.45 26.99 -18.63
CA LEU A 712 -5.32 26.74 -19.53
C LEU A 712 -4.09 27.59 -19.18
N GLU A 713 -4.29 28.90 -18.95
CA GLU A 713 -3.21 29.81 -18.55
C GLU A 713 -2.54 29.34 -17.25
N THR A 714 -3.36 28.89 -16.29
CA THR A 714 -2.89 28.32 -15.02
C THR A 714 -2.04 27.07 -15.25
N VAL A 715 -2.50 26.13 -16.07
CA VAL A 715 -1.75 24.90 -16.40
C VAL A 715 -0.45 25.20 -17.14
N LYS A 716 -0.44 26.18 -18.06
CA LYS A 716 0.77 26.61 -18.78
C LYS A 716 1.80 27.26 -17.86
N ALA A 717 1.38 27.88 -16.76
CA ALA A 717 2.27 28.47 -15.77
C ALA A 717 2.94 27.43 -14.85
N TYR A 718 2.40 26.21 -14.78
CA TYR A 718 2.98 25.17 -13.93
C TYR A 718 4.26 24.58 -14.53
N ARG A 719 5.26 24.40 -13.67
CA ARG A 719 6.48 23.67 -14.00
C ARG A 719 6.20 22.17 -14.01
N VAL A 720 6.43 21.52 -15.14
CA VAL A 720 6.39 20.06 -15.25
C VAL A 720 7.57 19.46 -14.48
N THR A 721 7.29 18.57 -13.54
CA THR A 721 8.29 17.78 -12.79
C THR A 721 8.20 16.33 -13.21
N ASN A 722 9.36 15.66 -13.27
CA ASN A 722 9.47 14.29 -13.78
C ASN A 722 9.51 13.24 -12.70
#